data_AF-A0A2E3XPA7-F1
#
_entry.id   AF-A0A2E3XPA7-F1
#
_cell.length_a   1.000
_cell.length_b   1.000
_cell.length_c   1.000
_cell.angle_alpha   90.00
_cell.angle_beta   90.00
_cell.angle_gamma   90.00
#
_symmetry.space_group_name_H-M   'P 1'
#
loop_
_entity.id
_entity.type
_entity.pdbx_description
1 polymer ?
#
loop_
_entity_poly.entity_id
_entity_poly.type
_entity_poly.pdbx_seq_one_letter_code
_entity_poly.pdbx_strand_id
1 'polypeptide(L)'
;MKCLNKIIGLIILCSLLSTCGDSTEVKVSEYNDPRVETLIEEATDIDYLIASEQILRNSSQRDKDNLKSSLHNIRVNLAILDENPNDANALQRLNSALDSYQGLIITERDQERIRPIFDLAAKLLAKYAKAQNTDLENIRWSVFSYRFSDGLGDFTNMIENSTWKVRYVQQERYLANFGNGSPSTAVMLSPIYDLSNVKNAAYSIRHNIGVEDDLGSEATRAEIMNNTFKVMVSTTYQKGEEFDFSKFKRLPMGPIPTGLNFDTVDSGIIDLSAYSGKKNVTFAIVFDQQKRLERFSWISWSIERFNLYGLTDTELPYVSAYIPPIPSSWSYQFGEQGFSNLQQVTVEGTPDEFVVGEHGGNKFIKMQNQNARGTKLLFTAPLDLKSLNEPAVQFEHTINFYEGEAKEKKDLRMMVAEYQEGVHPKDLAWETLDFEVGPDGGSWNVFKSEDLPLPDKFKGKVVRLGWSHTSRDGSTPVWQMISTNIKDLTDSGFNVEVLEDDFSTGSDADDTPVDPAAFTWNYDFGGQGLSDFSQITIEGAPGQFTEGEHNGVAFVKMQARDVVGTQLLFSNVIDLTSNKEATIQVSHTINFYKDEFKAQNDVKILVALDQESVEAKDLTWEVLDFQQGPNGSDWNVYTTEDLPIPANMQGKKIRVAFSHTSREGSTPVWQILSANIKDQSLIGE
;
A
#
# COMPACT_ATOMS: atom_id res chain seq x y z
N MET A 1 58.81 -34.09 -25.30
CA MET A 1 57.89 -34.45 -26.41
C MET A 1 56.93 -35.50 -25.87
N LYS A 2 55.63 -35.16 -25.76
CA LYS A 2 54.45 -36.04 -25.45
C LYS A 2 54.43 -36.63 -24.03
N CYS A 3 53.38 -36.59 -23.20
CA CYS A 3 51.94 -36.25 -23.26
C CYS A 3 51.53 -36.06 -21.78
N LEU A 4 50.81 -35.04 -21.29
CA LEU A 4 49.51 -34.49 -21.71
C LEU A 4 48.48 -35.62 -21.94
N ASN A 5 47.90 -36.20 -20.86
CA ASN A 5 46.65 -37.01 -20.88
C ASN A 5 46.20 -37.63 -19.53
N LYS A 6 46.26 -36.92 -18.39
CA LYS A 6 45.74 -37.50 -17.12
C LYS A 6 44.86 -36.62 -16.23
N ILE A 7 44.40 -35.45 -16.69
CA ILE A 7 43.46 -34.60 -15.91
C ILE A 7 42.27 -34.16 -16.79
N ILE A 8 41.77 -35.08 -17.62
CA ILE A 8 40.49 -34.95 -18.33
C ILE A 8 39.84 -36.32 -18.20
N GLY A 9 39.07 -36.51 -17.14
CA GLY A 9 38.46 -37.80 -16.82
C GLY A 9 37.38 -37.75 -15.76
N LEU A 10 36.73 -36.60 -15.56
CA LEU A 10 35.61 -36.50 -14.62
C LEU A 10 34.55 -35.46 -15.02
N ILE A 11 34.29 -35.30 -16.32
CA ILE A 11 33.04 -34.70 -16.81
C ILE A 11 32.74 -35.41 -18.13
N ILE A 12 31.80 -36.35 -18.09
CA ILE A 12 31.04 -37.03 -19.16
C ILE A 12 30.80 -38.46 -18.66
N LEU A 13 29.72 -38.66 -17.89
CA LEU A 13 28.90 -39.87 -17.96
C LEU A 13 27.56 -39.67 -17.22
N CYS A 14 26.68 -38.86 -17.78
CA CYS A 14 25.25 -39.06 -17.60
C CYS A 14 24.76 -39.90 -18.77
N SER A 15 24.61 -41.21 -18.53
CA SER A 15 23.42 -42.00 -18.88
C SER A 15 23.74 -43.49 -19.02
N LEU A 16 22.84 -44.29 -18.43
CA LEU A 16 22.54 -45.71 -18.67
C LEU A 16 23.00 -46.73 -17.61
N LEU A 17 21.94 -47.29 -17.00
CA LEU A 17 21.78 -48.62 -16.39
C LEU A 17 22.01 -48.76 -14.89
N SER A 18 20.86 -48.93 -14.24
CA SER A 18 20.63 -49.64 -12.99
C SER A 18 21.47 -50.91 -12.82
N THR A 19 22.33 -50.92 -11.81
CA THR A 19 22.75 -52.14 -11.11
C THR A 19 22.80 -51.85 -9.62
N CYS A 20 21.97 -52.58 -8.88
CA CYS A 20 21.92 -52.63 -7.43
C CYS A 20 23.30 -53.09 -6.89
N GLY A 21 23.90 -52.30 -6.00
CA GLY A 21 25.17 -52.64 -5.36
C GLY A 21 25.59 -51.52 -4.41
N ASP A 22 25.59 -51.83 -3.12
CA ASP A 22 26.00 -51.03 -1.95
C ASP A 22 26.44 -49.58 -2.22
N SER A 23 25.54 -48.66 -1.90
CA SER A 23 25.83 -47.23 -1.79
C SER A 23 26.74 -46.98 -0.60
N THR A 24 28.05 -47.08 -0.79
CA THR A 24 28.94 -46.16 -0.08
C THR A 24 28.56 -44.77 -0.56
N GLU A 25 27.83 -44.01 0.26
CA GLU A 25 27.66 -42.58 0.09
C GLU A 25 29.04 -41.95 -0.06
N VAL A 26 29.42 -41.67 -1.31
CA VAL A 26 30.49 -40.72 -1.57
C VAL A 26 29.90 -39.40 -1.13
N LYS A 27 30.39 -38.86 0.00
CA LYS A 27 30.11 -37.47 0.38
C LYS A 27 30.42 -36.61 -0.85
N VAL A 28 29.38 -36.01 -1.43
CA VAL A 28 29.53 -34.85 -2.31
C VAL A 28 30.39 -33.87 -1.53
N SER A 29 31.45 -33.34 -2.13
CA SER A 29 32.37 -32.41 -1.46
C SER A 29 31.55 -31.32 -0.76
N GLU A 30 31.61 -31.27 0.57
CA GLU A 30 31.01 -30.18 1.33
C GLU A 30 31.66 -28.88 0.85
N TYR A 31 30.87 -27.96 0.30
CA TYR A 31 31.35 -26.63 -0.09
C TYR A 31 31.76 -25.86 1.16
N ASN A 32 32.85 -25.10 1.08
CA ASN A 32 33.35 -24.29 2.18
C ASN A 32 32.43 -23.09 2.47
N ASP A 33 31.80 -22.52 1.43
CA ASP A 33 30.77 -21.49 1.55
C ASP A 33 29.39 -22.05 1.15
N PRO A 34 28.41 -22.13 2.07
CA PRO A 34 27.09 -22.67 1.78
C PRO A 34 26.34 -21.89 0.68
N ARG A 35 26.71 -20.62 0.44
CA ARG A 35 26.13 -19.84 -0.66
C ARG A 35 26.54 -20.35 -2.04
N VAL A 36 27.70 -21.00 -2.15
CA VAL A 36 28.15 -21.63 -3.40
C VAL A 36 27.29 -22.86 -3.69
N GLU A 37 26.98 -23.65 -2.67
CA GLU A 37 26.08 -24.80 -2.77
C GLU A 37 24.68 -24.37 -3.24
N THR A 38 24.05 -23.42 -2.52
CA THR A 38 22.74 -22.86 -2.90
C THR A 38 22.71 -22.36 -4.33
N LEU A 39 23.75 -21.62 -4.75
CA LEU A 39 23.81 -21.10 -6.11
C LEU A 39 23.86 -22.22 -7.17
N ILE A 40 24.62 -23.28 -6.90
CA ILE A 40 24.76 -24.42 -7.83
C ILE A 40 23.43 -25.16 -7.97
N GLU A 41 22.68 -25.32 -6.88
CA GLU A 41 21.32 -25.89 -6.89
C GLU A 41 20.37 -25.00 -7.71
N GLU A 42 20.26 -23.71 -7.38
CA GLU A 42 19.37 -22.78 -8.08
C GLU A 42 19.71 -22.65 -9.58
N ALA A 43 20.99 -22.66 -9.94
CA ALA A 43 21.42 -22.63 -11.35
C ALA A 43 20.99 -23.88 -12.13
N THR A 44 20.87 -25.02 -11.45
CA THR A 44 20.36 -26.26 -12.03
C THR A 44 18.85 -26.18 -12.25
N ASP A 45 18.12 -25.54 -11.35
CA ASP A 45 16.70 -25.28 -11.52
C ASP A 45 16.43 -24.33 -12.71
N ILE A 46 17.24 -23.28 -12.88
CA ILE A 46 17.13 -22.41 -14.05
C ILE A 46 17.40 -23.18 -15.36
N ASP A 47 18.41 -24.05 -15.40
CA ASP A 47 18.66 -24.90 -16.57
C ASP A 47 17.42 -25.75 -16.92
N TYR A 48 16.74 -26.30 -15.91
CA TYR A 48 15.48 -27.03 -16.08
C TYR A 48 14.35 -26.14 -16.59
N LEU A 49 14.20 -24.92 -16.05
CA LEU A 49 13.18 -23.96 -16.52
C LEU A 49 13.40 -23.54 -17.97
N ILE A 50 14.66 -23.39 -18.41
CA ILE A 50 14.99 -23.11 -19.81
C ILE A 50 14.65 -24.33 -20.68
N ALA A 51 14.99 -25.54 -20.23
CA ALA A 51 14.76 -26.78 -20.98
C ALA A 51 13.25 -27.11 -21.12
N SER A 52 12.45 -26.74 -20.13
CA SER A 52 10.99 -26.92 -20.11
C SER A 52 10.22 -25.75 -20.75
N GLU A 53 10.92 -24.78 -21.34
CA GLU A 53 10.35 -23.57 -21.97
C GLU A 53 9.48 -22.71 -21.03
N GLN A 54 9.67 -22.83 -19.71
CA GLN A 54 8.96 -22.02 -18.73
C GLN A 54 9.51 -20.59 -18.64
N ILE A 55 10.79 -20.41 -18.96
CA ILE A 55 11.45 -19.11 -19.10
C ILE A 55 12.15 -19.04 -20.47
N LEU A 56 12.39 -17.82 -20.96
CA LEU A 56 13.03 -17.56 -22.26
C LEU A 56 12.27 -18.13 -23.47
N ARG A 57 10.96 -18.39 -23.34
CA ARG A 57 10.15 -19.01 -24.41
C ARG A 57 10.26 -18.26 -25.74
N ASN A 58 10.29 -16.93 -25.67
CA ASN A 58 10.37 -16.04 -26.82
C ASN A 58 11.79 -15.55 -27.14
N SER A 59 12.80 -15.98 -26.39
CA SER A 59 14.20 -15.59 -26.63
C SER A 59 14.81 -16.41 -27.76
N SER A 60 15.83 -15.83 -28.42
CA SER A 60 16.55 -16.53 -29.48
C SER A 60 17.31 -17.74 -28.92
N GLN A 61 17.55 -18.76 -29.74
CA GLN A 61 18.38 -19.90 -29.33
C GLN A 61 19.78 -19.45 -28.89
N ARG A 62 20.32 -18.42 -29.55
CA ARG A 62 21.60 -17.81 -29.18
C ARG A 62 21.58 -17.26 -27.76
N ASP A 63 20.52 -16.57 -27.36
CA ASP A 63 20.42 -16.00 -26.00
C ASP A 63 20.26 -17.11 -24.95
N LYS A 64 19.48 -18.16 -25.27
CA LYS A 64 19.36 -19.35 -24.42
C LYS A 64 20.72 -20.03 -24.21
N ASP A 65 21.49 -20.22 -25.28
CA ASP A 65 22.80 -20.87 -25.24
C ASP A 65 23.84 -20.01 -24.51
N ASN A 66 23.79 -18.68 -24.71
CA ASN A 66 24.63 -17.73 -23.97
C ASN A 66 24.32 -17.79 -22.48
N LEU A 67 23.04 -17.77 -22.07
CA LEU A 67 22.68 -17.85 -20.66
C LEU A 67 23.13 -19.17 -20.03
N LYS A 68 22.89 -20.31 -20.69
CA LYS A 68 23.36 -21.63 -20.22
C LYS A 68 24.87 -21.66 -20.06
N SER A 69 25.60 -21.07 -21.01
CA SER A 69 27.06 -20.97 -20.95
C SER A 69 27.52 -20.11 -19.77
N SER A 70 26.85 -18.97 -19.51
CA SER A 70 27.10 -18.15 -18.32
C SER A 70 26.83 -18.91 -17.03
N LEU A 71 25.69 -19.59 -16.89
CA LEU A 71 25.33 -20.40 -15.71
C LEU A 71 26.33 -21.53 -15.47
N HIS A 72 26.74 -22.24 -16.53
CA HIS A 72 27.79 -23.26 -16.43
C HIS A 72 29.12 -22.68 -15.94
N ASN A 73 29.57 -21.57 -16.56
CA ASN A 73 30.82 -20.93 -16.17
C ASN A 73 30.78 -20.38 -14.74
N ILE A 74 29.66 -19.83 -14.29
CA ILE A 74 29.48 -19.37 -12.92
C ILE A 74 29.65 -20.55 -11.95
N ARG A 75 28.91 -21.65 -12.14
CA ARG A 75 29.00 -22.85 -11.29
C ARG A 75 30.43 -23.40 -11.19
N VAL A 76 31.07 -23.61 -12.34
CA VAL A 76 32.43 -24.19 -12.39
C VAL A 76 33.45 -23.28 -11.70
N ASN A 77 33.45 -21.98 -12.01
CA ASN A 77 34.47 -21.08 -11.46
C ASN A 77 34.21 -20.76 -9.98
N LEU A 78 32.97 -20.76 -9.51
CA LEU A 78 32.67 -20.64 -8.08
C LEU A 78 33.11 -21.88 -7.30
N ALA A 79 32.89 -23.09 -7.82
CA ALA A 79 33.40 -24.30 -7.18
C ALA A 79 34.93 -24.30 -7.08
N ILE A 80 35.63 -23.86 -8.14
CA ILE A 80 37.10 -23.70 -8.12
C ILE A 80 37.53 -22.66 -7.08
N LEU A 81 36.85 -21.51 -7.00
CA LEU A 81 37.19 -20.46 -6.04
C LEU A 81 36.86 -20.86 -4.60
N ASP A 82 35.85 -21.69 -4.39
CA ASP A 82 35.49 -22.21 -3.07
C ASP A 82 36.55 -23.18 -2.54
N GLU A 83 37.12 -24.03 -3.40
CA GLU A 83 38.24 -24.92 -3.08
C GLU A 83 39.58 -24.15 -3.03
N ASN A 84 39.78 -23.20 -3.94
CA ASN A 84 41.01 -22.40 -4.07
C ASN A 84 40.69 -20.90 -4.24
N PRO A 85 40.50 -20.17 -3.13
CA PRO A 85 40.12 -18.75 -3.14
C PRO A 85 41.10 -17.80 -3.85
N ASN A 86 42.33 -18.24 -4.12
CA ASN A 86 43.38 -17.44 -4.76
C ASN A 86 43.54 -17.71 -6.27
N ASP A 87 42.66 -18.49 -6.91
CA ASP A 87 42.70 -18.72 -8.36
C ASP A 87 42.25 -17.47 -9.14
N ALA A 88 43.21 -16.68 -9.62
CA ALA A 88 42.96 -15.48 -10.40
C ALA A 88 42.29 -15.76 -11.77
N ASN A 89 42.55 -16.91 -12.38
CA ASN A 89 41.94 -17.26 -13.67
C ASN A 89 40.46 -17.60 -13.48
N ALA A 90 40.12 -18.31 -12.40
CA ALA A 90 38.73 -18.59 -12.06
C ALA A 90 37.97 -17.30 -11.74
N LEU A 91 38.57 -16.37 -11.00
CA LEU A 91 38.00 -15.05 -10.75
C LEU A 91 37.71 -14.29 -12.05
N GLN A 92 38.68 -14.26 -12.98
CA GLN A 92 38.51 -13.58 -14.26
C GLN A 92 37.41 -14.22 -15.12
N ARG A 93 37.35 -15.55 -15.19
CA ARG A 93 36.31 -16.26 -15.95
C ARG A 93 34.93 -16.09 -15.34
N LEU A 94 34.82 -16.07 -14.01
CA LEU A 94 33.58 -15.75 -13.30
C LEU A 94 33.10 -14.34 -13.68
N ASN A 95 34.00 -13.37 -13.66
CA ASN A 95 33.70 -12.00 -14.09
C ASN A 95 33.19 -11.96 -15.54
N SER A 96 33.88 -12.61 -16.49
CA SER A 96 33.44 -12.65 -17.90
C SER A 96 32.08 -13.33 -18.10
N ALA A 97 31.75 -14.34 -17.30
CA ALA A 97 30.44 -15.01 -17.37
C ALA A 97 29.30 -14.10 -16.89
N LEU A 98 29.57 -13.33 -15.85
CA LEU A 98 28.69 -12.31 -15.29
C LEU A 98 28.48 -11.16 -16.30
N ASP A 99 29.54 -10.62 -16.90
CA ASP A 99 29.47 -9.59 -17.96
C ASP A 99 28.65 -10.06 -19.18
N SER A 100 28.85 -11.31 -19.60
CA SER A 100 28.09 -11.90 -20.71
C SER A 100 26.57 -11.93 -20.46
N TYR A 101 26.14 -12.07 -19.20
CA TYR A 101 24.72 -12.01 -18.84
C TYR A 101 24.16 -10.59 -18.90
N GLN A 102 24.92 -9.57 -18.48
CA GLN A 102 24.45 -8.17 -18.54
C GLN A 102 24.12 -7.72 -19.97
N GLY A 103 24.74 -8.33 -20.98
CA GLY A 103 24.45 -8.08 -22.39
C GLY A 103 23.21 -8.81 -22.96
N LEU A 104 22.54 -9.67 -22.20
CA LEU A 104 21.40 -10.45 -22.68
C LEU A 104 20.09 -9.65 -22.62
N ILE A 105 19.32 -9.73 -23.71
CA ILE A 105 17.95 -9.18 -23.76
C ILE A 105 17.00 -10.26 -23.23
N ILE A 106 16.58 -10.09 -21.99
CA ILE A 106 15.67 -11.02 -21.29
C ILE A 106 14.40 -10.26 -20.94
N THR A 107 13.24 -10.91 -21.09
CA THR A 107 11.97 -10.30 -20.69
C THR A 107 11.94 -10.07 -19.18
N GLU A 108 11.25 -9.03 -18.69
CA GLU A 108 11.25 -8.72 -17.25
C GLU A 108 10.76 -9.90 -16.40
N ARG A 109 9.69 -10.58 -16.84
CA ARG A 109 9.16 -11.78 -16.19
C ARG A 109 10.23 -12.87 -16.01
N ASP A 110 11.06 -13.08 -17.02
CA ASP A 110 12.12 -14.09 -16.95
C ASP A 110 13.31 -13.57 -16.13
N GLN A 111 13.62 -12.26 -16.20
CA GLN A 111 14.65 -11.63 -15.36
C GLN A 111 14.37 -11.80 -13.88
N GLU A 112 13.12 -11.67 -13.42
CA GLU A 112 12.76 -11.86 -12.00
C GLU A 112 13.15 -13.25 -11.46
N ARG A 113 13.13 -14.28 -12.32
CA ARG A 113 13.54 -15.65 -11.95
C ARG A 113 15.04 -15.87 -12.05
N ILE A 114 15.69 -15.24 -13.02
CA ILE A 114 17.11 -15.47 -13.33
C ILE A 114 18.02 -14.60 -12.46
N ARG A 115 17.62 -13.34 -12.23
CA ARG A 115 18.42 -12.30 -11.58
C ARG A 115 18.97 -12.69 -10.19
N PRO A 116 18.21 -13.34 -9.27
CA PRO A 116 18.72 -13.68 -7.93
C PRO A 116 20.05 -14.45 -7.94
N ILE A 117 20.22 -15.38 -8.88
CA ILE A 117 21.44 -16.18 -9.04
C ILE A 117 22.63 -15.30 -9.45
N PHE A 118 22.41 -14.36 -10.37
CA PHE A 118 23.45 -13.45 -10.83
C PHE A 118 23.82 -12.44 -9.75
N ASP A 119 22.86 -11.98 -8.96
CA ASP A 119 23.10 -11.10 -7.81
C ASP A 119 23.92 -11.84 -6.72
N LEU A 120 23.64 -13.12 -6.46
CA LEU A 120 24.45 -13.96 -5.55
C LEU A 120 25.85 -14.24 -6.11
N ALA A 121 25.98 -14.55 -7.40
CA ALA A 121 27.26 -14.74 -8.07
C ALA A 121 28.13 -13.47 -8.02
N ALA A 122 27.53 -12.28 -8.17
CA ALA A 122 28.24 -11.00 -8.07
C ALA A 122 28.76 -10.74 -6.65
N LYS A 123 28.00 -11.10 -5.60
CA LYS A 123 28.45 -11.03 -4.20
C LYS A 123 29.63 -11.97 -3.93
N LEU A 124 29.58 -13.19 -4.47
CA LEU A 124 30.69 -14.15 -4.36
C LEU A 124 31.92 -13.68 -5.15
N LEU A 125 31.73 -13.10 -6.35
CA LEU A 125 32.81 -12.46 -7.11
C LEU A 125 33.49 -11.36 -6.26
N ALA A 126 32.71 -10.50 -5.62
CA ALA A 126 33.23 -9.44 -4.75
C ALA A 126 34.04 -10.00 -3.56
N LYS A 127 33.53 -11.06 -2.91
CA LYS A 127 34.22 -11.77 -1.81
C LYS A 127 35.60 -12.26 -2.26
N TYR A 128 35.66 -12.98 -3.38
CA TYR A 128 36.92 -13.54 -3.88
C TYR A 128 37.87 -12.47 -4.41
N ALA A 129 37.36 -11.44 -5.09
CA ALA A 129 38.18 -10.30 -5.53
C ALA A 129 38.83 -9.58 -4.34
N LYS A 130 38.08 -9.39 -3.24
CA LYS A 130 38.59 -8.83 -1.98
C LYS A 130 39.66 -9.72 -1.34
N ALA A 131 39.46 -11.04 -1.30
CA ALA A 131 40.45 -11.98 -0.80
C ALA A 131 41.76 -11.96 -1.61
N GLN A 132 41.64 -11.77 -2.93
CA GLN A 132 42.78 -11.67 -3.86
C GLN A 132 43.37 -10.25 -3.96
N ASN A 133 42.83 -9.27 -3.23
CA ASN A 133 43.16 -7.84 -3.38
C ASN A 133 43.15 -7.37 -4.85
N THR A 134 42.23 -7.93 -5.64
CA THR A 134 42.07 -7.60 -7.06
C THR A 134 41.03 -6.49 -7.19
N ASP A 135 41.39 -5.44 -7.93
CA ASP A 135 40.43 -4.43 -8.32
C ASP A 135 39.84 -4.81 -9.67
N LEU A 136 38.52 -4.96 -9.71
CA LEU A 136 37.82 -5.28 -10.94
C LEU A 136 37.36 -3.96 -11.56
N GLU A 137 38.17 -3.45 -12.49
CA GLU A 137 37.91 -2.16 -13.13
C GLU A 137 36.52 -2.12 -13.79
N ASN A 138 35.77 -1.05 -13.53
CA ASN A 138 34.48 -0.72 -14.16
C ASN A 138 33.33 -1.73 -13.99
N ILE A 139 33.46 -2.73 -13.11
CA ILE A 139 32.33 -3.61 -12.80
C ILE A 139 31.31 -2.86 -11.96
N ARG A 140 30.07 -2.89 -12.42
CA ARG A 140 28.90 -2.30 -11.78
C ARG A 140 27.76 -3.30 -11.82
N TRP A 141 27.56 -4.01 -10.71
CA TRP A 141 26.39 -4.86 -10.51
C TRP A 141 25.32 -4.08 -9.77
N SER A 142 24.05 -4.33 -10.06
CA SER A 142 22.99 -3.69 -9.30
C SER A 142 23.05 -4.22 -7.86
N VAL A 143 23.46 -3.36 -6.94
CA VAL A 143 23.54 -3.66 -5.49
C VAL A 143 22.25 -3.25 -4.77
N PHE A 144 21.44 -2.44 -5.44
CA PHE A 144 20.09 -2.09 -5.05
C PHE A 144 19.29 -1.77 -6.31
N SER A 145 18.05 -2.23 -6.36
CA SER A 145 17.13 -1.98 -7.47
C SER A 145 15.74 -1.85 -6.90
N TYR A 146 15.09 -0.77 -7.24
CA TYR A 146 13.74 -0.50 -6.78
C TYR A 146 12.85 -0.16 -7.96
N ARG A 147 11.76 -0.93 -8.11
CA ARG A 147 10.77 -0.73 -9.15
C ARG A 147 9.54 -0.05 -8.53
N PHE A 148 9.17 1.08 -9.10
CA PHE A 148 8.06 1.87 -8.59
C PHE A 148 6.68 1.35 -9.01
N SER A 149 6.61 0.30 -9.84
CA SER A 149 5.37 -0.46 -10.04
C SER A 149 4.85 -1.08 -8.74
N ASP A 150 5.77 -1.30 -7.81
CA ASP A 150 5.53 -1.99 -6.55
C ASP A 150 5.25 -0.98 -5.42
N GLY A 151 5.01 0.30 -5.73
CA GLY A 151 4.78 1.34 -4.72
C GLY A 151 6.02 2.21 -4.43
N LEU A 152 5.98 2.97 -3.35
CA LEU A 152 7.10 3.83 -2.91
C LEU A 152 8.16 3.07 -2.08
N GLY A 153 7.74 2.08 -1.29
CA GLY A 153 8.65 1.35 -0.41
C GLY A 153 9.31 2.21 0.64
N ASP A 154 10.63 2.12 0.73
CA ASP A 154 11.42 2.91 1.68
C ASP A 154 11.80 4.29 1.12
N PHE A 155 11.24 4.67 -0.03
CA PHE A 155 11.28 6.04 -0.51
C PHE A 155 10.19 6.88 0.17
N THR A 156 10.50 8.13 0.48
CA THR A 156 9.62 9.00 1.26
C THR A 156 9.28 10.29 0.53
N ASN A 157 7.99 10.62 0.47
CA ASN A 157 7.53 11.94 0.04
C ASN A 157 7.75 12.97 1.15
N MET A 158 8.47 14.06 0.86
CA MET A 158 8.89 15.03 1.90
C MET A 158 8.01 16.27 2.06
N ILE A 159 7.20 16.59 1.06
CA ILE A 159 6.40 17.82 1.06
C ILE A 159 4.94 17.43 1.26
N GLU A 160 4.26 18.07 2.22
CA GLU A 160 2.80 17.97 2.37
C GLU A 160 2.16 18.37 1.03
N ASN A 161 1.35 17.47 0.45
CA ASN A 161 0.81 17.57 -0.92
C ASN A 161 1.77 17.24 -2.07
N SER A 162 2.87 16.52 -1.81
CA SER A 162 3.67 15.91 -2.88
C SER A 162 2.78 15.14 -3.85
N THR A 163 2.92 15.44 -5.14
CA THR A 163 2.09 14.90 -6.23
C THR A 163 2.62 13.58 -6.80
N TRP A 164 3.69 13.02 -6.23
CA TRP A 164 4.25 11.72 -6.60
C TRP A 164 3.27 10.60 -6.23
N LYS A 165 2.73 9.92 -7.23
CA LYS A 165 1.78 8.81 -7.07
C LYS A 165 2.10 7.68 -8.03
N VAL A 166 1.88 6.43 -7.61
CA VAL A 166 1.94 5.30 -8.53
C VAL A 166 0.74 5.37 -9.46
N ARG A 167 0.99 5.32 -10.77
CA ARG A 167 -0.03 5.39 -11.81
C ARG A 167 0.12 4.27 -12.81
N TYR A 168 -1.00 3.92 -13.43
CA TYR A 168 -1.09 2.96 -14.51
C TYR A 168 -1.21 3.69 -15.84
N VAL A 169 -0.23 3.53 -16.73
CA VAL A 169 -0.23 4.12 -18.08
C VAL A 169 0.23 3.04 -19.05
N GLN A 170 -0.53 2.80 -20.12
CA GLN A 170 -0.17 1.85 -21.20
C GLN A 170 0.23 0.44 -20.71
N GLN A 171 -0.48 -0.09 -19.71
CA GLN A 171 -0.22 -1.40 -19.11
C GLN A 171 1.00 -1.51 -18.19
N GLU A 172 1.71 -0.41 -17.95
CA GLU A 172 2.82 -0.35 -17.03
C GLU A 172 2.50 0.56 -15.84
N ARG A 173 3.10 0.24 -14.68
CA ARG A 173 2.98 1.04 -13.46
C ARG A 173 4.26 1.84 -13.26
N TYR A 174 4.09 3.14 -13.05
CA TYR A 174 5.21 4.06 -12.79
C TYR A 174 4.89 4.94 -11.59
N LEU A 175 5.92 5.37 -10.90
CA LEU A 175 5.80 6.54 -10.04
C LEU A 175 5.74 7.77 -10.93
N ALA A 176 4.69 8.59 -10.83
CA ALA A 176 4.53 9.75 -11.68
C ALA A 176 4.15 11.00 -10.90
N ASN A 177 4.66 12.13 -11.38
CA ASN A 177 4.29 13.47 -10.94
C ASN A 177 3.68 14.24 -12.12
N PHE A 178 2.59 14.97 -11.89
CA PHE A 178 1.94 15.82 -12.89
C PHE A 178 1.80 17.24 -12.34
N GLY A 179 2.41 18.19 -13.02
CA GLY A 179 2.19 19.63 -12.83
C GLY A 179 1.14 20.14 -13.82
N ASN A 180 0.25 21.02 -13.37
CA ASN A 180 -0.82 21.62 -14.18
C ASN A 180 -0.44 23.03 -14.71
N GLY A 181 0.85 23.25 -14.96
CA GLY A 181 1.36 24.57 -15.35
C GLY A 181 1.52 25.58 -14.21
N SER A 182 1.06 25.28 -12.98
CA SER A 182 1.27 26.12 -11.79
C SER A 182 2.56 25.78 -11.04
N PRO A 183 3.15 26.73 -10.30
CA PRO A 183 4.31 26.43 -9.47
C PRO A 183 4.03 25.29 -8.49
N SER A 184 4.88 24.27 -8.50
CA SER A 184 4.77 23.11 -7.63
C SER A 184 6.15 22.48 -7.45
N THR A 185 6.47 22.11 -6.22
CA THR A 185 7.69 21.38 -5.89
C THR A 185 7.29 20.10 -5.19
N ALA A 186 7.79 18.98 -5.69
CA ALA A 186 7.59 17.66 -5.10
C ALA A 186 8.93 16.96 -4.97
N VAL A 187 9.23 16.48 -3.77
CA VAL A 187 10.49 15.86 -3.41
C VAL A 187 10.22 14.48 -2.87
N MET A 188 10.91 13.50 -3.45
CA MET A 188 10.97 12.15 -2.93
C MET A 188 12.41 11.83 -2.52
N LEU A 189 12.61 11.35 -1.31
CA LEU A 189 13.89 10.86 -0.82
C LEU A 189 14.00 9.36 -1.00
N SER A 190 15.19 8.90 -1.38
CA SER A 190 15.56 7.49 -1.24
C SER A 190 15.86 7.17 0.23
N PRO A 191 16.01 5.88 0.57
CA PRO A 191 16.78 5.48 1.75
C PRO A 191 18.15 6.16 1.84
N ILE A 192 18.69 6.16 3.05
CA ILE A 192 20.08 6.52 3.35
C ILE A 192 20.93 5.25 3.15
N TYR A 193 21.83 5.27 2.18
CA TYR A 193 22.68 4.14 1.82
C TYR A 193 24.08 4.24 2.43
N ASP A 194 24.61 3.10 2.86
CA ASP A 194 26.02 2.94 3.25
C ASP A 194 26.85 2.42 2.05
N LEU A 195 27.57 3.33 1.40
CA LEU A 195 28.48 3.04 0.29
C LEU A 195 29.93 2.79 0.76
N SER A 196 30.16 2.53 2.05
CA SER A 196 31.52 2.35 2.59
C SER A 196 32.23 1.10 2.08
N ASN A 197 31.48 0.04 1.80
CA ASN A 197 31.98 -1.23 1.26
C ASN A 197 31.64 -1.43 -0.22
N VAL A 198 31.09 -0.42 -0.89
CA VAL A 198 30.68 -0.51 -2.30
C VAL A 198 31.77 0.09 -3.18
N LYS A 199 32.41 -0.75 -3.99
CA LYS A 199 33.34 -0.29 -5.03
C LYS A 199 32.59 0.11 -6.30
N ASN A 200 33.16 1.05 -7.06
CA ASN A 200 32.63 1.52 -8.35
C ASN A 200 31.17 1.99 -8.28
N ALA A 201 30.79 2.63 -7.17
CA ALA A 201 29.42 3.06 -6.93
C ALA A 201 28.89 3.91 -8.09
N ALA A 202 27.66 3.65 -8.52
CA ALA A 202 26.97 4.40 -9.55
C ALA A 202 25.46 4.31 -9.37
N TYR A 203 24.69 5.11 -10.09
CA TYR A 203 23.23 4.98 -10.13
C TYR A 203 22.69 5.07 -11.56
N SER A 204 21.48 4.58 -11.75
CA SER A 204 20.66 4.93 -12.91
C SER A 204 19.19 5.02 -12.53
N ILE A 205 18.42 5.75 -13.33
CA ILE A 205 16.95 5.73 -13.29
C ILE A 205 16.42 5.37 -14.67
N ARG A 206 15.33 4.61 -14.70
CA ARG A 206 14.54 4.39 -15.91
C ARG A 206 13.30 5.26 -15.84
N HIS A 207 13.16 6.20 -16.76
CA HIS A 207 12.18 7.29 -16.64
C HIS A 207 11.68 7.80 -17.99
N ASN A 208 10.51 8.43 -17.99
CA ASN A 208 9.98 9.18 -19.11
C ASN A 208 9.59 10.60 -18.66
N ILE A 209 9.57 11.53 -19.60
CA ILE A 209 9.13 12.90 -19.35
C ILE A 209 8.12 13.25 -20.43
N GLY A 210 7.01 13.86 -20.03
CA GLY A 210 6.00 14.37 -20.93
C GLY A 210 5.85 15.88 -20.75
N VAL A 211 5.97 16.63 -21.84
CA VAL A 211 5.73 18.08 -21.88
C VAL A 211 4.80 18.33 -23.07
N GLU A 212 3.73 19.08 -22.86
CA GLU A 212 2.74 19.38 -23.90
C GLU A 212 3.36 19.95 -25.19
N ASP A 213 2.91 19.45 -26.35
CA ASP A 213 3.49 19.67 -27.69
C ASP A 213 3.40 21.12 -28.20
N ASP A 214 2.49 21.97 -27.71
CA ASP A 214 2.40 23.41 -28.07
C ASP A 214 3.44 24.25 -27.31
N LEU A 215 4.64 23.67 -27.20
CA LEU A 215 5.84 24.31 -26.71
C LEU A 215 5.99 25.62 -27.48
N GLY A 216 6.31 26.69 -26.76
CA GLY A 216 6.91 27.85 -27.40
C GLY A 216 8.24 27.49 -28.08
N SER A 217 9.21 28.40 -28.05
CA SER A 217 10.53 28.11 -28.63
C SER A 217 11.21 26.89 -28.00
N GLU A 218 12.07 26.20 -28.76
CA GLU A 218 12.94 25.11 -28.27
C GLU A 218 13.74 25.49 -27.00
N ALA A 219 14.07 26.78 -26.85
CA ALA A 219 14.72 27.33 -25.66
C ALA A 219 13.87 27.19 -24.38
N THR A 220 12.55 27.35 -24.47
CA THR A 220 11.63 27.19 -23.33
C THR A 220 11.58 25.73 -22.89
N ARG A 221 11.56 24.79 -23.84
CA ARG A 221 11.64 23.36 -23.52
C ARG A 221 12.96 23.05 -22.83
N ALA A 222 14.09 23.52 -23.36
CA ALA A 222 15.39 23.29 -22.74
C ALA A 222 15.48 23.85 -21.31
N GLU A 223 14.89 25.01 -21.03
CA GLU A 223 14.79 25.57 -19.68
C GLU A 223 14.02 24.65 -18.72
N ILE A 224 12.86 24.13 -19.16
CA ILE A 224 12.04 23.20 -18.37
C ILE A 224 12.82 21.92 -18.09
N MET A 225 13.37 21.28 -19.13
CA MET A 225 14.11 20.02 -19.00
C MET A 225 15.31 20.17 -18.05
N ASN A 226 15.97 21.33 -18.05
CA ASN A 226 17.13 21.59 -17.21
C ASN A 226 16.78 22.00 -15.78
N ASN A 227 15.61 22.55 -15.51
CA ASN A 227 15.30 23.13 -14.19
C ASN A 227 14.21 22.41 -13.42
N THR A 228 13.38 21.60 -14.07
CA THR A 228 12.25 20.92 -13.41
C THR A 228 12.63 19.54 -12.90
N PHE A 229 13.36 18.75 -13.67
CA PHE A 229 13.67 17.36 -13.33
C PHE A 229 15.09 17.27 -12.78
N LYS A 230 15.23 16.87 -11.52
CA LYS A 230 16.53 16.80 -10.85
C LYS A 230 16.64 15.49 -10.06
N VAL A 231 17.77 14.81 -10.21
CA VAL A 231 18.28 13.89 -9.20
C VAL A 231 19.37 14.62 -8.43
N MET A 232 19.29 14.59 -7.12
CA MET A 232 20.26 15.21 -6.22
C MET A 232 20.76 14.20 -5.20
N VAL A 233 21.90 14.46 -4.58
CA VAL A 233 22.48 13.59 -3.55
C VAL A 233 23.02 14.40 -2.38
N SER A 234 22.86 13.87 -1.17
CA SER A 234 23.44 14.41 0.05
C SER A 234 24.29 13.37 0.76
N THR A 235 25.34 13.84 1.44
CA THR A 235 26.09 13.07 2.44
C THR A 235 25.86 13.56 3.87
N THR A 236 25.09 14.64 4.01
CA THR A 236 24.89 15.39 5.25
C THR A 236 23.45 15.34 5.72
N TYR A 237 22.51 14.93 4.87
CA TYR A 237 21.12 14.70 5.25
C TYR A 237 21.05 13.72 6.43
N GLN A 238 20.35 14.08 7.49
CA GLN A 238 20.17 13.20 8.65
C GLN A 238 18.78 12.60 8.64
N LYS A 239 18.67 11.34 9.06
CA LYS A 239 17.38 10.65 9.19
C LYS A 239 16.42 11.50 10.04
N GLY A 240 15.20 11.69 9.57
CA GLY A 240 14.17 12.40 10.34
C GLY A 240 14.09 13.92 10.08
N GLU A 241 15.09 14.53 9.43
CA GLU A 241 15.14 15.99 9.29
C GLU A 241 14.31 16.51 8.11
N GLU A 242 13.89 17.78 8.20
CA GLU A 242 13.21 18.49 7.11
C GLU A 242 14.10 18.57 5.86
N PHE A 243 13.47 18.52 4.68
CA PHE A 243 14.20 18.62 3.43
C PHE A 243 14.76 20.03 3.21
N ASP A 244 16.08 20.11 3.04
CA ASP A 244 16.78 21.35 2.72
C ASP A 244 17.63 21.20 1.45
N PHE A 245 17.26 21.93 0.40
CA PHE A 245 18.00 21.97 -0.87
C PHE A 245 19.49 22.28 -0.72
N SER A 246 19.89 23.05 0.31
CA SER A 246 21.29 23.44 0.52
C SER A 246 22.20 22.25 0.87
N LYS A 247 21.63 21.16 1.41
CA LYS A 247 22.34 19.93 1.77
C LYS A 247 22.52 18.97 0.59
N PHE A 248 21.85 19.22 -0.53
CA PHE A 248 21.84 18.33 -1.68
C PHE A 248 22.59 18.93 -2.87
N LYS A 249 23.37 18.10 -3.55
CA LYS A 249 24.08 18.46 -4.78
C LYS A 249 23.40 17.80 -5.97
N ARG A 250 23.16 18.57 -7.03
CA ARG A 250 22.60 18.02 -8.27
C ARG A 250 23.56 17.01 -8.89
N LEU A 251 23.04 15.85 -9.26
CA LEU A 251 23.72 14.86 -10.07
C LEU A 251 23.35 15.04 -11.55
N PRO A 252 24.24 14.68 -12.49
CA PRO A 252 23.88 14.67 -13.89
C PRO A 252 22.78 13.64 -14.13
N MET A 253 21.95 13.83 -15.13
CA MET A 253 21.08 12.79 -15.68
C MET A 253 21.58 12.57 -17.10
N GLY A 254 21.78 11.32 -17.54
CA GLY A 254 22.29 11.04 -18.89
C GLY A 254 21.24 11.37 -19.96
N PRO A 255 20.89 10.46 -20.89
CA PRO A 255 19.90 10.78 -21.91
C PRO A 255 18.59 11.22 -21.25
N ILE A 256 18.19 12.47 -21.47
CA ILE A 256 16.92 12.99 -21.00
C ILE A 256 15.89 12.79 -22.13
N PRO A 257 14.71 12.20 -21.88
CA PRO A 257 13.65 12.09 -22.88
C PRO A 257 13.35 13.45 -23.52
N THR A 258 12.98 13.48 -24.80
CA THR A 258 12.70 14.73 -25.54
C THR A 258 11.46 15.47 -25.03
N GLY A 259 10.64 14.82 -24.19
CA GLY A 259 9.36 15.33 -23.72
C GLY A 259 8.19 15.07 -24.66
N LEU A 260 8.44 14.63 -25.91
CA LEU A 260 7.44 14.57 -26.97
C LEU A 260 6.77 13.20 -27.12
N ASN A 261 7.51 12.11 -26.89
CA ASN A 261 7.06 10.77 -27.30
C ASN A 261 6.74 9.81 -26.15
N PHE A 262 6.72 10.25 -24.89
CA PHE A 262 6.56 9.39 -23.70
C PHE A 262 7.50 8.17 -23.63
N ASP A 263 8.53 8.13 -24.47
CA ASP A 263 9.50 7.05 -24.50
C ASP A 263 10.24 6.97 -23.16
N THR A 264 10.20 5.78 -22.57
CA THR A 264 10.96 5.46 -21.37
C THR A 264 12.41 5.20 -21.74
N VAL A 265 13.33 5.96 -21.14
CA VAL A 265 14.78 5.82 -21.36
C VAL A 265 15.49 5.47 -20.06
N ASP A 266 16.64 4.81 -20.16
CA ASP A 266 17.58 4.69 -19.04
C ASP A 266 18.47 5.95 -19.03
N SER A 267 18.66 6.54 -17.85
CA SER A 267 19.57 7.67 -17.65
C SER A 267 21.03 7.32 -17.93
N GLY A 268 21.34 6.05 -18.20
CA GLY A 268 22.68 5.52 -18.24
C GLY A 268 23.27 5.39 -16.84
N ILE A 269 24.42 4.73 -16.75
CA ILE A 269 25.12 4.50 -15.50
C ILE A 269 25.96 5.72 -15.15
N ILE A 270 25.57 6.41 -14.08
CA ILE A 270 26.15 7.68 -13.65
C ILE A 270 27.08 7.43 -12.46
N ASP A 271 28.33 7.84 -12.59
CA ASP A 271 29.37 7.60 -11.59
C ASP A 271 29.09 8.31 -10.26
N LEU A 272 29.27 7.58 -9.17
CA LEU A 272 29.18 8.08 -7.79
C LEU A 272 30.50 7.89 -7.04
N SER A 273 31.63 7.79 -7.73
CA SER A 273 32.93 7.55 -7.08
C SER A 273 33.29 8.62 -6.04
N ALA A 274 32.82 9.86 -6.22
CA ALA A 274 32.96 10.94 -5.23
C ALA A 274 32.29 10.67 -3.87
N TYR A 275 31.35 9.72 -3.84
CA TYR A 275 30.59 9.30 -2.67
C TYR A 275 31.00 7.91 -2.15
N SER A 276 31.98 7.26 -2.81
CA SER A 276 32.57 6.01 -2.33
C SER A 276 33.14 6.19 -0.92
N GLY A 277 32.95 5.20 -0.05
CA GLY A 277 33.42 5.27 1.35
C GLY A 277 32.47 6.01 2.31
N LYS A 278 31.36 6.59 1.83
CA LYS A 278 30.41 7.35 2.66
C LYS A 278 29.28 6.46 3.16
N LYS A 279 28.91 6.62 4.44
CA LYS A 279 27.85 5.83 5.09
C LYS A 279 26.45 6.43 5.04
N ASN A 280 26.34 7.68 4.59
CA ASN A 280 25.13 8.49 4.74
C ASN A 280 24.72 9.10 3.39
N VAL A 281 24.60 8.28 2.35
CA VAL A 281 24.33 8.75 0.99
C VAL A 281 22.82 8.70 0.72
N THR A 282 22.20 9.85 0.53
CA THR A 282 20.75 9.96 0.28
C THR A 282 20.50 10.64 -1.06
N PHE A 283 19.57 10.12 -1.86
CA PHE A 283 19.15 10.73 -3.11
C PHE A 283 17.82 11.46 -2.94
N ALA A 284 17.69 12.60 -3.61
CA ALA A 284 16.43 13.30 -3.76
C ALA A 284 16.04 13.33 -5.24
N ILE A 285 14.86 12.80 -5.54
CA ILE A 285 14.21 12.93 -6.84
C ILE A 285 13.26 14.12 -6.72
N VAL A 286 13.58 15.19 -7.45
CA VAL A 286 12.92 16.48 -7.31
C VAL A 286 12.25 16.87 -8.62
N PHE A 287 10.94 17.03 -8.55
CA PHE A 287 10.13 17.74 -9.53
C PHE A 287 9.96 19.18 -9.04
N ASP A 288 10.58 20.15 -9.70
CA ASP A 288 10.63 21.55 -9.25
C ASP A 288 10.15 22.51 -10.33
N GLN A 289 8.85 22.76 -10.36
CA GLN A 289 8.23 23.76 -11.20
C GLN A 289 8.16 25.09 -10.44
N GLN A 290 9.19 25.93 -10.55
CA GLN A 290 9.23 27.20 -9.81
C GLN A 290 8.37 28.32 -10.40
N LYS A 291 8.02 28.22 -11.69
CA LYS A 291 7.30 29.28 -12.41
C LYS A 291 6.01 28.76 -13.01
N ARG A 292 5.00 29.63 -13.02
CA ARG A 292 3.78 29.38 -13.79
C ARG A 292 4.14 29.44 -15.27
N LEU A 293 3.67 28.44 -15.99
CA LEU A 293 3.87 28.33 -17.42
C LEU A 293 2.53 28.64 -18.10
N GLU A 294 2.34 29.90 -18.50
CA GLU A 294 1.03 30.45 -18.92
C GLU A 294 0.38 29.75 -20.13
N ARG A 295 1.14 28.99 -20.92
CA ARG A 295 0.68 28.24 -22.10
C ARG A 295 0.62 26.73 -21.92
N PHE A 296 0.93 26.22 -20.73
CA PHE A 296 1.09 24.79 -20.50
C PHE A 296 -0.06 24.29 -19.64
N SER A 297 -0.78 23.30 -20.15
CA SER A 297 -1.84 22.61 -19.43
C SER A 297 -1.30 21.44 -18.60
N TRP A 298 -0.17 20.83 -18.99
CA TRP A 298 0.47 19.79 -18.17
C TRP A 298 1.98 19.56 -18.44
N ILE A 299 2.70 19.14 -17.39
CA ILE A 299 4.06 18.60 -17.42
C ILE A 299 4.07 17.35 -16.55
N SER A 300 4.81 16.31 -16.95
CA SER A 300 4.90 15.07 -16.19
C SER A 300 6.31 14.49 -16.15
N TRP A 301 6.61 13.82 -15.05
CA TRP A 301 7.77 12.96 -14.92
C TRP A 301 7.33 11.62 -14.36
N SER A 302 7.60 10.54 -15.09
CA SER A 302 7.39 9.18 -14.59
C SER A 302 8.73 8.47 -14.42
N ILE A 303 8.87 7.74 -13.33
CA ILE A 303 10.05 6.95 -13.00
C ILE A 303 9.58 5.52 -12.75
N GLU A 304 10.13 4.62 -13.54
CA GLU A 304 9.85 3.19 -13.45
C GLU A 304 10.76 2.51 -12.42
N ARG A 305 12.04 2.86 -12.43
CA ARG A 305 13.07 2.16 -11.67
C ARG A 305 14.17 3.09 -11.20
N PHE A 306 14.67 2.84 -10.00
CA PHE A 306 15.91 3.40 -9.46
C PHE A 306 16.89 2.27 -9.19
N ASN A 307 18.12 2.40 -9.64
CA ASN A 307 19.18 1.41 -9.43
C ASN A 307 20.39 2.07 -8.79
N LEU A 308 20.98 1.42 -7.78
CA LEU A 308 22.37 1.63 -7.42
C LEU A 308 23.19 0.46 -7.91
N TYR A 309 24.35 0.79 -8.44
CA TYR A 309 25.33 -0.16 -8.89
C TYR A 309 26.61 -0.07 -8.09
N GLY A 310 27.34 -1.17 -8.05
CA GLY A 310 28.67 -1.27 -7.50
C GLY A 310 29.10 -2.73 -7.35
N LEU A 311 30.11 -2.95 -6.54
CA LEU A 311 30.60 -4.28 -6.18
C LEU A 311 30.77 -4.37 -4.66
N THR A 312 30.09 -5.34 -4.03
CA THR A 312 30.09 -5.59 -2.58
C THR A 312 29.88 -7.08 -2.32
N ASP A 313 30.49 -7.60 -1.25
CA ASP A 313 30.38 -9.01 -0.81
C ASP A 313 29.20 -9.26 0.15
N THR A 314 28.50 -8.19 0.54
CA THR A 314 27.32 -8.20 1.40
C THR A 314 26.14 -7.48 0.75
N GLU A 315 24.94 -7.64 1.29
CA GLU A 315 23.82 -6.75 0.96
C GLU A 315 24.22 -5.28 1.20
N LEU A 316 23.66 -4.39 0.39
CA LEU A 316 23.83 -2.95 0.58
C LEU A 316 23.12 -2.54 1.87
N PRO A 317 23.83 -2.06 2.91
CA PRO A 317 23.17 -1.57 4.11
C PRO A 317 22.48 -0.24 3.79
N TYR A 318 21.22 -0.12 4.19
CA TYR A 318 20.47 1.12 4.07
C TYR A 318 19.44 1.24 5.19
N VAL A 319 19.04 2.48 5.47
CA VAL A 319 18.00 2.81 6.43
C VAL A 319 17.00 3.76 5.78
N SER A 320 15.73 3.68 6.15
CA SER A 320 14.74 4.64 5.66
C SER A 320 15.13 6.07 6.07
N ALA A 321 15.07 7.01 5.12
CA ALA A 321 15.48 8.40 5.31
C ALA A 321 14.53 9.17 6.24
N TYR A 322 13.24 8.87 6.14
CA TYR A 322 12.21 9.49 6.95
C TYR A 322 11.06 8.51 7.11
N ILE A 323 10.62 8.32 8.35
CA ILE A 323 9.41 7.58 8.69
C ILE A 323 8.53 8.59 9.43
N PRO A 324 7.48 9.13 8.80
CA PRO A 324 6.60 10.07 9.48
C PRO A 324 5.97 9.37 10.69
N PRO A 325 5.92 10.01 11.87
CA PRO A 325 5.03 9.56 12.93
C PRO A 325 3.62 9.50 12.38
N ILE A 326 2.92 8.39 12.62
CA ILE A 326 1.53 8.35 12.20
C ILE A 326 0.71 9.29 13.10
N PRO A 327 -0.24 10.06 12.53
CA PRO A 327 -1.20 10.82 13.33
C PRO A 327 -2.01 9.88 14.24
N SER A 328 -2.67 10.42 15.27
CA SER A 328 -3.49 9.65 16.22
C SER A 328 -4.59 8.80 15.57
N SER A 329 -4.98 9.15 14.33
CA SER A 329 -5.71 8.28 13.41
C SER A 329 -5.05 8.28 12.04
N TRP A 330 -4.62 7.10 11.58
CA TRP A 330 -4.11 6.86 10.24
C TRP A 330 -5.11 6.02 9.46
N SER A 331 -5.44 6.43 8.24
CA SER A 331 -6.34 5.69 7.36
C SER A 331 -5.71 5.48 5.99
N TYR A 332 -6.00 4.32 5.40
CA TYR A 332 -5.61 3.99 4.04
C TYR A 332 -6.81 3.43 3.27
N GLN A 333 -7.15 4.11 2.18
CA GLN A 333 -8.21 3.73 1.25
C GLN A 333 -7.59 3.04 0.04
N PHE A 334 -7.64 1.71 0.00
CA PHE A 334 -6.96 0.91 -1.02
C PHE A 334 -7.41 1.26 -2.44
N GLY A 335 -8.70 1.54 -2.63
CA GLY A 335 -9.25 1.92 -3.93
C GLY A 335 -8.76 3.25 -4.47
N GLU A 336 -8.73 4.27 -3.62
CA GLU A 336 -8.38 5.64 -4.02
C GLU A 336 -6.87 5.87 -4.03
N GLN A 337 -6.16 5.28 -3.07
CA GLN A 337 -4.71 5.45 -2.94
C GLN A 337 -3.92 4.37 -3.68
N GLY A 338 -4.54 3.26 -4.07
CA GLY A 338 -3.90 2.18 -4.83
C GLY A 338 -2.64 1.67 -4.13
N PHE A 339 -1.51 1.65 -4.83
CA PHE A 339 -0.20 1.25 -4.30
C PHE A 339 0.65 2.42 -3.77
N SER A 340 0.06 3.59 -3.50
CA SER A 340 0.85 4.77 -3.12
C SER A 340 1.74 4.55 -1.89
N ASN A 341 1.24 3.88 -0.84
CA ASN A 341 2.03 3.50 0.35
C ASN A 341 2.07 1.98 0.59
N LEU A 342 1.82 1.19 -0.45
CA LEU A 342 1.79 -0.27 -0.37
C LEU A 342 2.77 -0.89 -1.34
N GLN A 343 3.33 -2.02 -0.94
CA GLN A 343 4.18 -2.86 -1.76
C GLN A 343 3.74 -4.29 -1.72
N GLN A 344 4.15 -5.08 -2.70
CA GLN A 344 3.89 -6.51 -2.69
C GLN A 344 5.14 -7.32 -3.01
N VAL A 345 5.24 -8.50 -2.41
CA VAL A 345 6.34 -9.43 -2.65
C VAL A 345 5.84 -10.86 -2.72
N THR A 346 6.49 -11.67 -3.54
CA THR A 346 6.27 -13.11 -3.56
C THR A 346 7.07 -13.74 -2.43
N VAL A 347 6.38 -14.41 -1.51
CA VAL A 347 6.99 -15.14 -0.39
C VAL A 347 7.38 -16.55 -0.83
N GLU A 348 6.50 -17.20 -1.58
CA GLU A 348 6.70 -18.57 -2.06
C GLU A 348 6.01 -18.76 -3.41
N GLY A 349 6.57 -19.61 -4.28
CA GLY A 349 5.92 -20.05 -5.52
C GLY A 349 5.86 -18.96 -6.59
N THR A 350 4.80 -19.02 -7.41
CA THR A 350 4.55 -18.09 -8.51
C THR A 350 3.09 -17.59 -8.48
N PRO A 351 2.63 -16.96 -7.38
CA PRO A 351 1.27 -16.44 -7.28
C PRO A 351 1.04 -15.27 -8.25
N ASP A 352 -0.23 -15.01 -8.55
CA ASP A 352 -0.63 -13.77 -9.23
C ASP A 352 -0.33 -12.52 -8.37
N GLU A 353 -0.58 -11.33 -8.91
CA GLU A 353 -0.33 -10.06 -8.22
C GLU A 353 -1.61 -9.43 -7.66
N PHE A 354 -1.45 -8.67 -6.58
CA PHE A 354 -2.46 -7.70 -6.17
C PHE A 354 -2.59 -6.64 -7.26
N VAL A 355 -3.82 -6.32 -7.64
CA VAL A 355 -4.14 -5.32 -8.66
C VAL A 355 -5.22 -4.37 -8.19
N VAL A 356 -5.26 -3.16 -8.73
CA VAL A 356 -6.39 -2.26 -8.52
C VAL A 356 -7.59 -2.79 -9.31
N GLY A 357 -8.73 -2.92 -8.64
CA GLY A 357 -10.01 -3.28 -9.22
C GLY A 357 -11.02 -2.15 -9.10
N GLU A 358 -12.00 -2.16 -10.00
CA GLU A 358 -13.16 -1.29 -9.93
C GLU A 358 -14.41 -2.13 -10.26
N HIS A 359 -15.45 -2.01 -9.44
CA HIS A 359 -16.74 -2.62 -9.70
C HIS A 359 -17.86 -1.76 -9.13
N GLY A 360 -18.86 -1.43 -9.95
CA GLY A 360 -19.99 -0.60 -9.52
C GLY A 360 -19.59 0.80 -9.04
N GLY A 361 -18.48 1.36 -9.53
CA GLY A 361 -17.95 2.67 -9.09
C GLY A 361 -17.05 2.60 -7.84
N ASN A 362 -17.05 1.48 -7.12
CA ASN A 362 -16.15 1.27 -5.99
C ASN A 362 -14.79 0.77 -6.47
N LYS A 363 -13.73 1.42 -6.00
CA LYS A 363 -12.36 0.99 -6.23
C LYS A 363 -11.84 0.23 -5.02
N PHE A 364 -10.96 -0.71 -5.26
CA PHE A 364 -10.34 -1.54 -4.23
C PHE A 364 -9.02 -2.11 -4.74
N ILE A 365 -8.19 -2.64 -3.85
CA ILE A 365 -7.13 -3.56 -4.25
C ILE A 365 -7.70 -4.97 -4.18
N LYS A 366 -7.55 -5.76 -5.23
CA LYS A 366 -7.99 -7.15 -5.28
C LYS A 366 -6.82 -8.10 -5.50
N MET A 367 -6.95 -9.29 -4.94
CA MET A 367 -6.17 -10.46 -5.31
C MET A 367 -7.12 -11.56 -5.74
N GLN A 368 -6.85 -12.11 -6.92
CA GLN A 368 -7.52 -13.29 -7.44
C GLN A 368 -6.45 -14.10 -8.15
N ASN A 369 -6.36 -15.37 -7.81
CA ASN A 369 -5.45 -16.28 -8.47
C ASN A 369 -6.24 -17.35 -9.20
N GLN A 370 -6.04 -17.47 -10.51
CA GLN A 370 -6.82 -18.41 -11.34
C GLN A 370 -6.06 -19.69 -11.68
N ASN A 371 -4.72 -19.68 -11.69
CA ASN A 371 -3.91 -20.83 -12.17
C ASN A 371 -2.50 -20.93 -11.57
N ALA A 372 -2.21 -20.25 -10.46
CA ALA A 372 -0.85 -20.13 -9.95
C ALA A 372 -0.78 -20.50 -8.45
N ARG A 373 0.25 -21.26 -8.06
CA ARG A 373 0.47 -21.63 -6.65
C ARG A 373 1.46 -20.68 -6.00
N GLY A 374 1.23 -20.35 -4.73
CA GLY A 374 2.19 -19.61 -3.94
C GLY A 374 1.55 -18.58 -3.02
N THR A 375 2.40 -17.81 -2.36
CA THR A 375 2.01 -16.83 -1.36
C THR A 375 2.49 -15.45 -1.76
N LYS A 376 1.54 -14.52 -1.90
CA LYS A 376 1.83 -13.10 -2.14
C LYS A 376 1.54 -12.32 -0.86
N LEU A 377 2.43 -11.40 -0.52
CA LEU A 377 2.27 -10.50 0.62
C LEU A 377 2.17 -9.07 0.10
N LEU A 378 1.07 -8.39 0.38
CA LEU A 378 0.92 -6.94 0.26
C LEU A 378 1.24 -6.31 1.61
N PHE A 379 1.94 -5.18 1.68
CA PHE A 379 2.34 -4.58 2.95
C PHE A 379 2.55 -3.07 2.85
N THR A 380 2.46 -2.36 3.98
CA THR A 380 2.64 -0.91 4.05
C THR A 380 4.11 -0.50 4.03
N ALA A 381 4.37 0.76 3.68
CA ALA A 381 5.56 1.47 4.15
C ALA A 381 5.66 1.41 5.70
N PRO A 382 6.86 1.64 6.29
CA PRO A 382 7.00 1.65 7.75
C PRO A 382 6.10 2.71 8.41
N LEU A 383 5.43 2.34 9.50
CA LEU A 383 4.51 3.16 10.27
C LEU A 383 5.09 3.37 11.68
N ASP A 384 5.36 4.60 12.08
CA ASP A 384 5.94 4.90 13.40
C ASP A 384 4.84 5.09 14.44
N LEU A 385 4.66 4.10 15.33
CA LEU A 385 3.64 4.06 16.37
C LEU A 385 4.09 4.74 17.68
N LYS A 386 5.25 5.41 17.73
CA LYS A 386 5.78 6.02 18.98
C LYS A 386 4.86 7.02 19.65
N SER A 387 4.01 7.68 18.87
CA SER A 387 3.02 8.63 19.37
C SER A 387 1.74 7.96 19.88
N LEU A 388 1.57 6.64 19.69
CA LEU A 388 0.38 5.91 20.10
C LEU A 388 0.70 5.04 21.33
N ASN A 389 -0.14 5.10 22.35
CA ASN A 389 0.01 4.29 23.56
C ASN A 389 -0.67 2.92 23.40
N GLU A 390 -1.89 2.87 22.86
CA GLU A 390 -2.69 1.65 22.66
C GLU A 390 -3.13 1.53 21.19
N PRO A 391 -2.20 1.28 20.25
CA PRO A 391 -2.51 1.20 18.83
C PRO A 391 -3.39 -0.01 18.50
N ALA A 392 -4.51 0.22 17.80
CA ALA A 392 -5.39 -0.81 17.28
C ALA A 392 -5.64 -0.63 15.78
N VAL A 393 -5.90 -1.73 15.07
CA VAL A 393 -6.10 -1.74 13.61
C VAL A 393 -7.49 -2.22 13.26
N GLN A 394 -8.13 -1.52 12.32
CA GLN A 394 -9.38 -1.92 11.70
C GLN A 394 -9.17 -2.18 10.21
N PHE A 395 -9.93 -3.13 9.66
CA PHE A 395 -9.82 -3.52 8.26
C PHE A 395 -11.19 -3.77 7.64
N GLU A 396 -11.42 -3.17 6.47
CA GLU A 396 -12.63 -3.34 5.67
C GLU A 396 -12.30 -4.07 4.36
N HIS A 397 -12.97 -5.18 4.11
CA HIS A 397 -12.72 -6.02 2.96
C HIS A 397 -13.94 -6.88 2.58
N THR A 398 -13.91 -7.43 1.37
CA THR A 398 -14.84 -8.46 0.91
C THR A 398 -14.05 -9.72 0.57
N ILE A 399 -14.65 -10.88 0.85
CA ILE A 399 -14.05 -12.17 0.48
C ILE A 399 -15.14 -13.05 -0.12
N ASN A 400 -14.88 -13.54 -1.33
CA ASN A 400 -15.72 -14.53 -1.99
C ASN A 400 -14.90 -15.77 -2.41
N PHE A 401 -15.59 -16.90 -2.59
CA PHE A 401 -15.00 -18.20 -2.93
C PHE A 401 -13.94 -18.68 -1.92
N TYR A 402 -14.06 -18.26 -0.66
CA TYR A 402 -13.19 -18.66 0.44
C TYR A 402 -13.84 -19.78 1.25
N GLU A 403 -13.58 -21.00 0.82
CA GLU A 403 -14.20 -22.22 1.32
C GLU A 403 -13.19 -23.38 1.40
N GLY A 404 -13.60 -24.47 2.05
CA GLY A 404 -12.79 -25.69 2.18
C GLY A 404 -11.42 -25.46 2.82
N GLU A 405 -10.38 -26.10 2.25
CA GLU A 405 -9.01 -26.03 2.78
C GLU A 405 -8.47 -24.60 2.90
N ALA A 406 -8.92 -23.67 2.04
CA ALA A 406 -8.48 -22.29 2.08
C ALA A 406 -8.88 -21.62 3.41
N LYS A 407 -10.12 -21.86 3.83
CA LYS A 407 -10.67 -21.35 5.09
C LYS A 407 -10.05 -22.05 6.29
N GLU A 408 -9.85 -23.38 6.20
CA GLU A 408 -9.21 -24.17 7.27
C GLU A 408 -7.75 -23.76 7.52
N LYS A 409 -6.99 -23.47 6.46
CA LYS A 409 -5.55 -23.11 6.54
C LYS A 409 -5.32 -21.62 6.76
N LYS A 410 -6.38 -20.82 6.86
CA LYS A 410 -6.32 -19.35 6.92
C LYS A 410 -5.46 -18.81 5.77
N ASP A 411 -5.78 -19.16 4.54
CA ASP A 411 -4.95 -18.78 3.37
C ASP A 411 -5.00 -17.27 3.07
N LEU A 412 -5.91 -16.53 3.70
CA LEU A 412 -5.95 -15.06 3.73
C LEU A 412 -5.63 -14.57 5.15
N ARG A 413 -4.64 -13.70 5.31
CA ARG A 413 -4.20 -13.22 6.63
C ARG A 413 -3.91 -11.74 6.64
N MET A 414 -4.39 -11.05 7.66
CA MET A 414 -3.86 -9.74 8.05
C MET A 414 -2.72 -9.96 9.03
N MET A 415 -1.65 -9.17 8.91
CA MET A 415 -0.41 -9.39 9.64
C MET A 415 0.25 -8.08 10.06
N VAL A 416 1.10 -8.16 11.08
CA VAL A 416 1.97 -7.07 11.54
C VAL A 416 3.38 -7.59 11.76
N ALA A 417 4.38 -6.76 11.50
CA ALA A 417 5.78 -7.06 11.85
C ALA A 417 6.47 -5.79 12.36
N GLU A 418 7.40 -5.95 13.30
CA GLU A 418 8.32 -4.87 13.68
C GLU A 418 9.20 -4.56 12.46
N TYR A 419 9.28 -3.28 12.10
CA TYR A 419 10.15 -2.86 11.01
C TYR A 419 11.61 -3.00 11.44
N GLN A 420 12.38 -3.73 10.63
CA GLN A 420 13.82 -3.90 10.81
C GLN A 420 14.56 -3.34 9.59
N GLU A 421 15.48 -2.42 9.84
CA GLU A 421 16.26 -1.77 8.77
C GLU A 421 17.14 -2.80 8.04
N GLY A 422 17.13 -2.74 6.71
CA GLY A 422 17.88 -3.64 5.85
C GLY A 422 17.37 -5.08 5.81
N VAL A 423 16.29 -5.41 6.51
CA VAL A 423 15.64 -6.73 6.44
C VAL A 423 14.58 -6.70 5.36
N HIS A 424 14.68 -7.61 4.41
CA HIS A 424 13.73 -7.69 3.32
C HIS A 424 12.34 -8.11 3.85
N PRO A 425 11.23 -7.52 3.38
CA PRO A 425 9.90 -7.73 3.97
C PRO A 425 9.45 -9.20 4.07
N LYS A 426 9.83 -10.06 3.13
CA LYS A 426 9.52 -11.50 3.19
C LYS A 426 10.18 -12.22 4.38
N ASP A 427 11.27 -11.66 4.92
CA ASP A 427 12.11 -12.25 5.96
C ASP A 427 11.84 -11.62 7.34
N LEU A 428 10.87 -10.69 7.43
CA LEU A 428 10.43 -10.14 8.71
C LEU A 428 9.68 -11.21 9.51
N ALA A 429 9.73 -11.09 10.84
CA ALA A 429 8.93 -11.89 11.75
C ALA A 429 7.48 -11.39 11.74
N TRP A 430 6.70 -11.87 10.78
CA TRP A 430 5.28 -11.53 10.65
C TRP A 430 4.42 -12.30 11.64
N GLU A 431 3.48 -11.58 12.25
CA GLU A 431 2.49 -12.13 13.15
C GLU A 431 1.10 -11.88 12.61
N THR A 432 0.26 -12.91 12.68
CA THR A 432 -1.11 -12.83 12.18
C THR A 432 -1.97 -12.08 13.19
N LEU A 433 -2.78 -11.15 12.69
CA LEU A 433 -3.85 -10.51 13.42
C LEU A 433 -5.13 -11.28 13.09
N ASP A 434 -5.68 -11.96 14.08
CA ASP A 434 -6.91 -12.77 13.94
C ASP A 434 -8.13 -11.94 14.38
N PHE A 435 -9.21 -12.02 13.60
CA PHE A 435 -10.50 -11.42 13.93
C PHE A 435 -11.31 -12.37 14.81
N GLU A 436 -12.07 -11.83 15.78
CA GLU A 436 -13.03 -12.58 16.59
C GLU A 436 -14.11 -13.22 15.72
N VAL A 437 -14.61 -12.45 14.74
CA VAL A 437 -15.57 -12.91 13.73
C VAL A 437 -15.05 -12.52 12.36
N GLY A 438 -14.53 -13.48 11.58
CA GLY A 438 -14.11 -13.22 10.20
C GLY A 438 -15.29 -13.24 9.20
N PRO A 439 -15.11 -12.71 7.98
CA PRO A 439 -16.15 -12.78 6.95
C PRO A 439 -16.47 -14.22 6.55
N ASP A 440 -17.74 -14.46 6.20
CA ASP A 440 -18.23 -15.80 5.81
C ASP A 440 -17.49 -16.42 4.63
N GLY A 441 -16.89 -15.59 3.76
CA GLY A 441 -16.04 -16.00 2.65
C GLY A 441 -16.79 -16.35 1.37
N GLY A 442 -18.12 -16.26 1.37
CA GLY A 442 -19.00 -16.56 0.22
C GLY A 442 -19.83 -15.37 -0.26
N SER A 443 -19.44 -14.14 0.07
CA SER A 443 -20.24 -12.94 -0.18
C SER A 443 -19.39 -11.79 -0.70
N TRP A 444 -19.99 -10.93 -1.52
CA TRP A 444 -19.40 -9.64 -1.90
C TRP A 444 -19.72 -8.51 -0.93
N ASN A 445 -20.42 -8.80 0.17
CA ASN A 445 -20.71 -7.82 1.20
C ASN A 445 -19.41 -7.37 1.89
N VAL A 446 -19.35 -6.09 2.21
CA VAL A 446 -18.25 -5.52 2.98
C VAL A 446 -18.33 -6.04 4.40
N PHE A 447 -17.24 -6.65 4.83
CA PHE A 447 -16.98 -6.97 6.22
C PHE A 447 -16.04 -5.90 6.79
N LYS A 448 -16.41 -5.41 7.97
CA LYS A 448 -15.64 -4.44 8.74
C LYS A 448 -15.27 -5.11 10.06
N SER A 449 -13.97 -5.20 10.34
CA SER A 449 -13.50 -5.77 11.61
C SER A 449 -13.81 -4.85 12.79
N GLU A 450 -13.80 -5.47 13.98
CA GLU A 450 -13.50 -4.81 15.24
C GLU A 450 -12.15 -4.09 15.21
N ASP A 451 -11.91 -3.27 16.23
CA ASP A 451 -10.59 -2.69 16.44
C ASP A 451 -9.69 -3.72 17.11
N LEU A 452 -8.74 -4.24 16.34
CA LEU A 452 -7.80 -5.24 16.80
C LEU A 452 -6.62 -4.57 17.49
N PRO A 453 -6.45 -4.69 18.82
CA PRO A 453 -5.28 -4.17 19.50
C PRO A 453 -4.02 -4.82 18.92
N LEU A 454 -3.00 -4.01 18.65
CA LEU A 454 -1.70 -4.57 18.27
C LEU A 454 -1.05 -5.22 19.50
N PRO A 455 -0.38 -6.38 19.33
CA PRO A 455 0.37 -7.01 20.41
C PRO A 455 1.35 -6.03 21.08
N ASP A 456 1.45 -6.08 22.42
CA ASP A 456 2.20 -5.11 23.24
C ASP A 456 3.64 -4.85 22.78
N LYS A 457 4.33 -5.86 22.25
CA LYS A 457 5.70 -5.73 21.73
C LYS A 457 5.85 -4.75 20.56
N PHE A 458 4.76 -4.42 19.88
CA PHE A 458 4.74 -3.46 18.78
C PHE A 458 4.43 -2.03 19.26
N LYS A 459 3.97 -1.84 20.50
CA LYS A 459 3.73 -0.52 21.09
C LYS A 459 5.04 0.29 21.13
N GLY A 460 4.96 1.55 20.74
CA GLY A 460 6.13 2.43 20.67
C GLY A 460 7.18 2.03 19.62
N LYS A 461 6.88 1.08 18.73
CA LYS A 461 7.78 0.62 17.66
C LYS A 461 7.38 1.21 16.31
N VAL A 462 8.29 1.06 15.36
CA VAL A 462 7.95 1.20 13.95
C VAL A 462 7.54 -0.17 13.43
N VAL A 463 6.41 -0.25 12.73
CA VAL A 463 5.85 -1.51 12.22
C VAL A 463 5.56 -1.46 10.73
N ARG A 464 5.23 -2.61 10.15
CA ARG A 464 4.52 -2.72 8.88
C ARG A 464 3.24 -3.52 9.08
N LEU A 465 2.17 -3.09 8.43
CA LEU A 465 0.97 -3.92 8.25
C LEU A 465 1.11 -4.72 6.96
N GLY A 466 0.56 -5.93 6.94
CA GLY A 466 0.63 -6.87 5.83
C GLY A 466 -0.66 -7.63 5.60
N TRP A 467 -0.87 -8.07 4.36
CA TRP A 467 -1.99 -8.87 3.89
C TRP A 467 -1.46 -9.99 3.01
N SER A 468 -1.50 -11.22 3.51
CA SER A 468 -0.99 -12.40 2.83
C SER A 468 -2.12 -13.17 2.15
N HIS A 469 -1.94 -13.47 0.86
CA HIS A 469 -2.82 -14.32 0.07
C HIS A 469 -2.05 -15.55 -0.39
N THR A 470 -2.52 -16.72 0.03
CA THR A 470 -1.97 -18.02 -0.36
C THR A 470 -2.92 -18.72 -1.34
N SER A 471 -2.38 -19.16 -2.46
CA SER A 471 -3.13 -19.83 -3.52
C SER A 471 -2.69 -21.30 -3.66
N ARG A 472 -3.69 -22.20 -3.76
CA ARG A 472 -3.51 -23.66 -3.83
C ARG A 472 -4.39 -24.25 -4.93
N ASP A 473 -4.13 -25.49 -5.33
CA ASP A 473 -4.95 -26.17 -6.33
C ASP A 473 -6.41 -26.29 -5.87
N GLY A 474 -7.33 -25.89 -6.74
CA GLY A 474 -8.77 -25.94 -6.45
C GLY A 474 -9.27 -24.87 -5.47
N SER A 475 -8.40 -23.95 -5.03
CA SER A 475 -8.73 -22.84 -4.14
C SER A 475 -8.51 -21.51 -4.87
N THR A 476 -9.58 -20.75 -5.07
CA THR A 476 -9.52 -19.44 -5.76
C THR A 476 -10.22 -18.34 -4.96
N PRO A 477 -9.88 -18.13 -3.66
CA PRO A 477 -10.48 -17.07 -2.89
C PRO A 477 -10.16 -15.72 -3.53
N VAL A 478 -11.20 -14.93 -3.73
CA VAL A 478 -11.08 -13.55 -4.19
C VAL A 478 -11.19 -12.66 -2.98
N TRP A 479 -10.15 -11.85 -2.77
CA TRP A 479 -10.09 -10.90 -1.67
C TRP A 479 -10.05 -9.48 -2.24
N GLN A 480 -11.01 -8.64 -1.87
CA GLN A 480 -11.01 -7.21 -2.20
C GLN A 480 -10.85 -6.41 -0.92
N MET A 481 -9.88 -5.52 -0.91
CA MET A 481 -9.49 -4.70 0.23
C MET A 481 -9.96 -3.28 -0.02
N ILE A 482 -10.68 -2.71 0.95
CA ILE A 482 -11.37 -1.42 0.81
C ILE A 482 -10.65 -0.36 1.62
N SER A 483 -10.54 -0.57 2.93
CA SER A 483 -9.84 0.37 3.82
C SER A 483 -9.11 -0.33 4.97
N THR A 484 -8.10 0.32 5.54
CA THR A 484 -7.51 -0.05 6.82
C THR A 484 -7.21 1.20 7.63
N ASN A 485 -7.37 1.13 8.95
CA ASN A 485 -7.15 2.26 9.85
C ASN A 485 -6.33 1.81 11.06
N ILE A 486 -5.41 2.66 11.52
CA ILE A 486 -4.75 2.54 12.84
C ILE A 486 -5.22 3.71 13.71
N LYS A 487 -5.60 3.44 14.96
CA LYS A 487 -5.94 4.46 15.96
C LYS A 487 -5.33 4.15 17.32
N ASP A 488 -5.13 5.17 18.15
CA ASP A 488 -4.76 5.01 19.56
C ASP A 488 -6.01 4.89 20.45
N LEU A 489 -6.11 3.79 21.19
CA LEU A 489 -7.22 3.54 22.12
C LEU A 489 -7.09 4.37 23.41
N THR A 490 -5.94 4.96 23.73
CA THR A 490 -5.79 5.83 24.93
C THR A 490 -6.32 7.24 24.75
N ASP A 491 -6.24 7.79 23.54
CA ASP A 491 -6.95 9.03 23.17
C ASP A 491 -8.48 8.82 23.15
N SER A 492 -8.91 7.57 23.31
CA SER A 492 -10.26 7.14 23.64
C SER A 492 -10.34 6.65 25.08
N GLY A 493 -9.70 7.30 26.07
CA GLY A 493 -9.96 7.14 27.51
C GLY A 493 -9.94 5.72 28.12
N PHE A 494 -9.41 4.71 27.43
CA PHE A 494 -9.33 3.34 27.93
C PHE A 494 -8.17 3.17 28.91
N ASN A 495 -8.44 2.55 30.06
CA ASN A 495 -7.43 1.80 30.80
C ASN A 495 -7.46 0.35 30.29
N VAL A 496 -6.33 -0.14 29.79
CA VAL A 496 -6.15 -1.56 29.46
C VAL A 496 -5.73 -2.29 30.74
N GLU A 497 -6.62 -3.09 31.33
CA GLU A 497 -6.19 -4.20 32.16
C GLU A 497 -5.75 -5.35 31.25
N VAL A 498 -4.46 -5.70 31.34
CA VAL A 498 -3.91 -6.88 30.67
C VAL A 498 -4.57 -8.11 31.30
N LEU A 499 -5.49 -8.75 30.58
CA LEU A 499 -5.98 -10.08 30.90
C LEU A 499 -4.94 -11.10 30.40
N GLU A 500 -4.06 -11.55 31.29
CA GLU A 500 -3.42 -12.86 31.12
C GLU A 500 -4.49 -13.93 31.39
N ASP A 501 -5.03 -14.57 30.35
CA ASP A 501 -5.89 -15.76 30.48
C ASP A 501 -5.03 -17.03 30.35
N ASP A 502 -5.10 -17.90 31.37
CA ASP A 502 -4.39 -19.19 31.47
C ASP A 502 -5.25 -20.41 31.08
N PHE A 503 -6.43 -20.21 30.48
CA PHE A 503 -7.31 -21.26 29.99
C PHE A 503 -7.71 -22.31 31.06
N SER A 504 -7.89 -21.93 32.32
CA SER A 504 -8.48 -22.80 33.34
C SER A 504 -9.96 -22.48 33.61
N THR A 505 -10.80 -23.50 33.45
CA THR A 505 -12.28 -23.46 33.43
C THR A 505 -12.95 -22.88 34.69
N GLY A 506 -13.99 -22.05 34.55
CA GLY A 506 -14.98 -21.81 35.62
C GLY A 506 -15.94 -20.64 35.41
N SER A 507 -17.23 -20.90 35.66
CA SER A 507 -18.45 -20.07 35.53
C SER A 507 -18.53 -18.71 36.26
N ASP A 508 -19.35 -17.83 35.66
CA ASP A 508 -20.15 -16.71 36.22
C ASP A 508 -19.46 -15.60 37.02
N ALA A 509 -19.36 -14.39 36.44
CA ALA A 509 -20.14 -13.19 36.83
C ALA A 509 -19.55 -11.91 36.20
N ASP A 510 -20.40 -11.21 35.45
CA ASP A 510 -20.56 -9.76 35.32
C ASP A 510 -19.43 -8.85 35.86
N ASP A 511 -18.66 -8.23 34.96
CA ASP A 511 -18.25 -6.82 35.04
C ASP A 511 -17.54 -6.38 33.74
N THR A 512 -18.17 -5.51 32.96
CA THR A 512 -17.60 -4.81 31.79
C THR A 512 -17.38 -3.33 32.11
N PRO A 513 -16.21 -2.76 31.79
CA PRO A 513 -16.04 -1.30 31.54
C PRO A 513 -15.39 -1.06 30.17
N VAL A 514 -16.13 -0.74 29.09
CA VAL A 514 -16.69 0.54 28.58
C VAL A 514 -15.67 1.54 27.97
N ASP A 515 -15.79 1.66 26.64
CA ASP A 515 -15.19 2.52 25.61
C ASP A 515 -15.80 3.95 25.58
N PRO A 516 -15.03 5.04 25.61
CA PRO A 516 -15.54 6.40 25.52
C PRO A 516 -15.46 6.94 24.08
N ALA A 517 -16.40 6.49 23.26
CA ALA A 517 -17.22 7.40 22.46
C ALA A 517 -18.66 6.89 22.33
N ALA A 518 -19.11 6.09 23.30
CA ALA A 518 -20.27 5.20 23.24
C ALA A 518 -21.47 5.81 22.48
N PHE A 519 -21.52 5.53 21.18
CA PHE A 519 -22.71 5.73 20.39
C PHE A 519 -23.71 4.70 20.88
N THR A 520 -24.66 5.14 21.70
CA THR A 520 -25.76 4.26 22.12
C THR A 520 -26.68 3.90 20.95
N TRP A 521 -26.63 4.66 19.86
CA TRP A 521 -27.34 4.36 18.63
C TRP A 521 -26.65 5.01 17.42
N ASN A 522 -26.42 4.25 16.36
CA ASN A 522 -25.85 4.71 15.08
C ASN A 522 -26.72 4.19 13.93
N TYR A 523 -27.09 5.08 13.02
CA TYR A 523 -27.78 4.73 11.80
C TYR A 523 -27.09 5.33 10.58
N ASP A 524 -26.64 4.45 9.68
CA ASP A 524 -26.05 4.79 8.39
C ASP A 524 -27.08 4.59 7.28
N PHE A 525 -27.60 5.68 6.75
CA PHE A 525 -28.56 5.65 5.64
C PHE A 525 -27.94 5.16 4.34
N GLY A 526 -26.61 5.19 4.19
CA GLY A 526 -25.92 4.67 3.01
C GLY A 526 -25.91 3.14 2.96
N GLY A 527 -25.63 2.48 4.08
CA GLY A 527 -25.64 1.02 4.17
C GLY A 527 -27.03 0.42 4.49
N GLN A 528 -27.85 1.12 5.28
CA GLN A 528 -29.10 0.57 5.83
C GLN A 528 -30.36 1.11 5.14
N GLY A 529 -30.23 2.15 4.31
CA GLY A 529 -31.36 2.75 3.60
C GLY A 529 -32.50 3.15 4.55
N LEU A 530 -33.73 2.79 4.18
CA LEU A 530 -34.94 3.08 4.97
C LEU A 530 -35.34 1.93 5.92
N SER A 531 -34.50 0.92 6.14
CA SER A 531 -34.89 -0.32 6.85
C SER A 531 -35.47 -0.12 8.26
N ASP A 532 -34.90 0.77 9.09
CA ASP A 532 -35.43 1.11 10.42
C ASP A 532 -36.18 2.44 10.47
N PHE A 533 -36.54 2.99 9.30
CA PHE A 533 -37.27 4.23 9.20
C PHE A 533 -38.60 4.06 8.49
N SER A 534 -39.63 4.62 9.09
CA SER A 534 -40.96 4.74 8.49
C SER A 534 -41.23 6.18 8.11
N GLN A 535 -42.10 6.39 7.13
CA GLN A 535 -42.46 7.73 6.70
C GLN A 535 -43.97 7.94 6.77
N ILE A 536 -44.38 9.13 7.22
CA ILE A 536 -45.78 9.52 7.39
C ILE A 536 -46.00 10.95 6.90
N THR A 537 -47.12 11.16 6.22
CA THR A 537 -47.56 12.50 5.82
C THR A 537 -48.24 13.19 6.99
N ILE A 538 -47.73 14.35 7.37
CA ILE A 538 -48.28 15.19 8.45
C ILE A 538 -49.36 16.12 7.92
N GLU A 539 -49.12 16.72 6.74
CA GLU A 539 -50.04 17.67 6.12
C GLU A 539 -49.93 17.59 4.59
N GLY A 540 -51.03 17.82 3.88
CA GLY A 540 -51.05 17.95 2.42
C GLY A 540 -50.72 16.67 1.67
N ALA A 541 -50.05 16.80 0.53
CA ALA A 541 -49.61 15.72 -0.33
C ALA A 541 -48.12 15.90 -0.71
N PRO A 542 -47.19 15.71 0.24
CA PRO A 542 -45.75 15.96 0.04
C PRO A 542 -45.07 14.89 -0.84
N GLY A 543 -43.81 15.17 -1.20
CA GLY A 543 -42.90 14.14 -1.70
C GLY A 543 -42.59 13.07 -0.65
N GLN A 544 -41.92 12.01 -1.07
CA GLN A 544 -41.52 10.89 -0.20
C GLN A 544 -40.00 10.84 -0.09
N PHE A 545 -39.49 10.39 1.06
CA PHE A 545 -38.09 10.06 1.21
C PHE A 545 -37.79 8.81 0.38
N THR A 546 -36.68 8.85 -0.36
CA THR A 546 -36.26 7.78 -1.26
C THR A 546 -34.77 7.54 -1.09
N GLU A 547 -34.36 6.29 -1.20
CA GLU A 547 -32.95 5.95 -1.27
C GLU A 547 -32.35 6.49 -2.58
N GLY A 548 -31.11 6.93 -2.52
CA GLY A 548 -30.38 7.46 -3.66
C GLY A 548 -28.89 7.29 -3.50
N GLU A 549 -28.20 7.48 -4.62
CA GLU A 549 -26.75 7.40 -4.68
C GLU A 549 -26.24 8.53 -5.59
N HIS A 550 -25.16 9.17 -5.19
CA HIS A 550 -24.46 10.15 -6.03
C HIS A 550 -22.94 10.02 -5.80
N ASN A 551 -22.17 9.86 -6.88
CA ASN A 551 -20.73 9.66 -6.83
C ASN A 551 -20.28 8.55 -5.85
N GLY A 552 -21.02 7.42 -5.79
CA GLY A 552 -20.69 6.29 -4.90
C GLY A 552 -21.06 6.49 -3.43
N VAL A 553 -21.66 7.63 -3.06
CA VAL A 553 -22.18 7.88 -1.71
C VAL A 553 -23.69 7.60 -1.73
N ALA A 554 -24.11 6.57 -1.01
CA ALA A 554 -25.51 6.25 -0.79
C ALA A 554 -26.07 7.10 0.36
N PHE A 555 -27.35 7.47 0.24
CA PHE A 555 -28.05 8.32 1.19
C PHE A 555 -29.56 8.13 1.06
N VAL A 556 -30.31 8.62 2.04
CA VAL A 556 -31.74 8.86 1.88
C VAL A 556 -31.95 10.32 1.50
N LYS A 557 -32.71 10.56 0.44
CA LYS A 557 -33.02 11.91 -0.06
C LYS A 557 -34.50 12.25 -0.03
N MET A 558 -34.77 13.53 0.17
CA MET A 558 -36.05 14.15 -0.14
C MET A 558 -35.86 15.16 -1.28
N GLN A 559 -36.66 15.00 -2.32
CA GLN A 559 -36.79 15.96 -3.41
C GLN A 559 -38.24 15.97 -3.88
N ALA A 560 -38.79 17.17 -4.07
CA ALA A 560 -40.19 17.34 -4.41
C ALA A 560 -40.37 18.57 -5.29
N ARG A 561 -41.21 18.44 -6.33
CA ARG A 561 -41.57 19.54 -7.23
C ARG A 561 -43.08 19.60 -7.38
N ASP A 562 -43.64 20.80 -7.31
CA ASP A 562 -45.07 21.08 -7.53
C ASP A 562 -46.01 20.27 -6.63
N VAL A 563 -45.55 19.95 -5.42
CA VAL A 563 -46.32 19.28 -4.38
C VAL A 563 -46.23 20.07 -3.09
N VAL A 564 -47.32 20.11 -2.34
CA VAL A 564 -47.45 20.92 -1.11
C VAL A 564 -47.83 20.02 0.04
N GLY A 565 -47.05 20.04 1.10
CA GLY A 565 -47.29 19.24 2.31
C GLY A 565 -46.02 19.00 3.11
N THR A 566 -46.16 18.33 4.25
CA THR A 566 -45.05 17.99 5.15
C THR A 566 -44.96 16.48 5.32
N GLN A 567 -43.77 15.93 5.03
CA GLN A 567 -43.43 14.52 5.22
C GLN A 567 -42.48 14.38 6.40
N LEU A 568 -42.74 13.38 7.24
CA LEU A 568 -41.91 13.00 8.37
C LEU A 568 -41.30 11.62 8.12
N LEU A 569 -39.98 11.51 8.15
CA LEU A 569 -39.24 10.24 8.17
C LEU A 569 -38.76 10.00 9.60
N PHE A 570 -39.23 8.94 10.25
CA PHE A 570 -38.98 8.68 11.67
C PHE A 570 -38.46 7.28 11.92
N SER A 571 -37.59 7.16 12.91
CA SER A 571 -36.94 5.90 13.31
C SER A 571 -37.88 4.95 14.05
N ASN A 572 -37.47 3.69 14.12
CA ASN A 572 -37.86 2.76 15.18
C ASN A 572 -37.53 3.32 16.58
N VAL A 573 -38.06 2.68 17.62
CA VAL A 573 -37.85 3.14 19.00
C VAL A 573 -36.38 3.01 19.38
N ILE A 574 -35.82 4.10 19.90
CA ILE A 574 -34.45 4.15 20.42
C ILE A 574 -34.54 4.20 21.94
N ASP A 575 -33.85 3.28 22.62
CA ASP A 575 -33.88 3.18 24.08
C ASP A 575 -32.68 3.92 24.69
N LEU A 576 -32.94 5.10 25.28
CA LEU A 576 -31.92 5.88 25.98
C LEU A 576 -31.94 5.67 27.49
N THR A 577 -32.56 4.60 28.00
CA THR A 577 -32.67 4.37 29.47
C THR A 577 -31.33 4.25 30.17
N SER A 578 -30.28 3.84 29.45
CA SER A 578 -28.89 3.81 29.93
C SER A 578 -28.16 5.14 29.82
N ASN A 579 -28.73 6.14 29.13
CA ASN A 579 -28.07 7.41 28.85
C ASN A 579 -28.44 8.49 29.87
N LYS A 580 -27.45 9.29 30.28
CA LYS A 580 -27.65 10.43 31.20
C LYS A 580 -27.55 11.79 30.51
N GLU A 581 -26.67 11.93 29.51
CA GLU A 581 -26.46 13.17 28.76
C GLU A 581 -26.39 12.89 27.25
N ALA A 582 -27.48 12.35 26.69
CA ALA A 582 -27.55 12.01 25.27
C ALA A 582 -27.50 13.26 24.36
N THR A 583 -26.67 13.21 23.33
CA THR A 583 -26.62 14.17 22.21
C THR A 583 -26.76 13.43 20.88
N ILE A 584 -27.25 14.11 19.84
CA ILE A 584 -27.35 13.59 18.48
C ILE A 584 -26.52 14.41 17.49
N GLN A 585 -25.86 13.71 16.58
CA GLN A 585 -25.12 14.27 15.46
C GLN A 585 -25.65 13.70 14.14
N VAL A 586 -25.87 14.57 13.14
CA VAL A 586 -26.41 14.18 11.83
C VAL A 586 -25.47 14.65 10.72
N SER A 587 -25.10 13.75 9.81
CA SER A 587 -24.37 14.07 8.59
C SER A 587 -25.33 14.14 7.40
N HIS A 588 -25.37 15.28 6.70
CA HIS A 588 -26.31 15.55 5.63
C HIS A 588 -25.77 16.56 4.60
N THR A 589 -26.37 16.59 3.40
CA THR A 589 -26.15 17.64 2.39
C THR A 589 -27.47 18.32 2.07
N ILE A 590 -27.44 19.62 1.73
CA ILE A 590 -28.65 20.33 1.32
C ILE A 590 -28.36 21.30 0.18
N ASN A 591 -29.17 21.23 -0.87
CA ASN A 591 -29.07 22.12 -2.02
C ASN A 591 -30.43 22.76 -2.34
N PHE A 592 -30.41 23.89 -3.03
CA PHE A 592 -31.55 24.77 -3.28
C PHE A 592 -32.26 25.26 -2.00
N TYR A 593 -31.54 25.30 -0.87
CA TYR A 593 -32.08 25.75 0.42
C TYR A 593 -31.93 27.27 0.57
N LYS A 594 -32.81 27.99 -0.13
CA LYS A 594 -32.90 29.46 -0.13
C LYS A 594 -33.31 30.01 1.23
N ASP A 595 -33.04 31.29 1.45
CA ASP A 595 -33.32 32.00 2.72
C ASP A 595 -34.80 31.94 3.14
N GLU A 596 -35.73 31.90 2.17
CA GLU A 596 -37.16 31.74 2.43
C GLU A 596 -37.51 30.42 3.13
N PHE A 597 -36.87 29.31 2.73
CA PHE A 597 -37.07 28.00 3.32
C PHE A 597 -36.37 27.88 4.68
N LYS A 598 -35.21 28.54 4.84
CA LYS A 598 -34.50 28.66 6.12
C LYS A 598 -35.33 29.44 7.14
N ALA A 599 -35.89 30.59 6.74
CA ALA A 599 -36.72 31.42 7.61
C ALA A 599 -38.02 30.73 8.04
N GLN A 600 -38.49 29.74 7.27
CA GLN A 600 -39.70 28.96 7.53
C GLN A 600 -39.42 27.62 8.23
N ASN A 601 -38.14 27.29 8.47
CA ASN A 601 -37.68 26.00 9.00
C ASN A 601 -38.30 24.80 8.24
N ASP A 602 -38.25 24.81 6.91
CA ASP A 602 -38.86 23.76 6.09
C ASP A 602 -38.12 22.41 6.16
N VAL A 603 -36.92 22.38 6.72
CA VAL A 603 -36.14 21.16 6.99
C VAL A 603 -35.79 21.12 8.48
N LYS A 604 -36.14 20.04 9.17
CA LYS A 604 -35.96 19.91 10.63
C LYS A 604 -35.44 18.53 11.03
N ILE A 605 -34.58 18.50 12.03
CA ILE A 605 -34.26 17.33 12.83
C ILE A 605 -35.15 17.40 14.08
N LEU A 606 -35.84 16.31 14.39
CA LEU A 606 -36.86 16.24 15.42
C LEU A 606 -36.63 15.05 16.35
N VAL A 607 -37.05 15.19 17.60
CA VAL A 607 -37.11 14.09 18.57
C VAL A 607 -38.43 14.09 19.32
N ALA A 608 -38.91 12.91 19.69
CA ALA A 608 -40.12 12.75 20.49
C ALA A 608 -39.94 11.61 21.49
N LEU A 609 -40.63 11.68 22.64
CA LEU A 609 -40.82 10.51 23.50
C LEU A 609 -41.63 9.45 22.75
N ASP A 610 -41.17 8.20 22.79
CA ASP A 610 -41.99 7.10 22.30
C ASP A 610 -43.18 6.90 23.26
N GLN A 611 -44.37 6.70 22.68
CA GLN A 611 -45.60 6.44 23.42
C GLN A 611 -46.28 5.23 22.82
N GLU A 612 -46.46 4.20 23.65
CA GLU A 612 -47.13 2.96 23.23
C GLU A 612 -48.55 3.26 22.72
N SER A 613 -48.91 2.67 21.58
CA SER A 613 -50.23 2.85 20.93
C SER A 613 -50.54 4.27 20.43
N VAL A 614 -49.55 5.17 20.32
CA VAL A 614 -49.70 6.48 19.67
C VAL A 614 -48.99 6.46 18.31
N GLU A 615 -49.69 6.89 17.25
CA GLU A 615 -49.08 6.98 15.92
C GLU A 615 -48.06 8.13 15.87
N ALA A 616 -47.02 7.99 15.04
CA ALA A 616 -45.95 8.98 14.93
C ALA A 616 -46.43 10.40 14.58
N LYS A 617 -47.55 10.54 13.86
CA LYS A 617 -48.15 11.85 13.53
C LYS A 617 -48.76 12.58 14.74
N ASP A 618 -49.11 11.84 15.78
CA ASP A 618 -49.78 12.33 16.99
C ASP A 618 -48.79 12.50 18.16
N LEU A 619 -47.51 12.18 17.97
CA LEU A 619 -46.44 12.43 18.94
C LEU A 619 -46.11 13.93 19.02
N THR A 620 -45.72 14.38 20.21
CA THR A 620 -45.18 15.73 20.40
C THR A 620 -43.71 15.76 20.01
N TRP A 621 -43.43 16.30 18.82
CA TRP A 621 -42.08 16.46 18.29
C TRP A 621 -41.42 17.76 18.76
N GLU A 622 -40.21 17.66 19.29
CA GLU A 622 -39.34 18.77 19.63
C GLU A 622 -38.29 18.98 18.53
N VAL A 623 -38.03 20.23 18.15
CA VAL A 623 -37.04 20.59 17.12
C VAL A 623 -35.65 20.68 17.74
N LEU A 624 -34.66 20.09 17.09
CA LEU A 624 -33.26 20.27 17.44
C LEU A 624 -32.64 21.32 16.51
N ASP A 625 -32.41 22.51 17.06
CA ASP A 625 -31.78 23.61 16.34
C ASP A 625 -30.25 23.43 16.33
N PHE A 626 -29.62 23.61 15.18
CA PHE A 626 -28.17 23.63 15.01
C PHE A 626 -27.67 25.06 14.74
N GLN A 627 -26.49 25.42 15.25
CA GLN A 627 -25.93 26.78 15.22
C GLN A 627 -25.45 27.20 13.84
N GLN A 628 -24.99 26.25 13.01
CA GLN A 628 -24.52 26.52 11.66
C GLN A 628 -25.07 25.45 10.71
N GLY A 629 -25.88 25.83 9.72
CA GLY A 629 -26.38 24.88 8.73
C GLY A 629 -25.51 24.80 7.48
N PRO A 630 -25.72 23.79 6.61
CA PRO A 630 -25.15 23.80 5.27
C PRO A 630 -25.61 25.06 4.50
N ASN A 631 -24.71 25.63 3.69
CA ASN A 631 -24.96 26.88 2.95
C ASN A 631 -26.20 26.81 2.05
N GLY A 632 -26.58 25.60 1.60
CA GLY A 632 -27.80 25.36 0.83
C GLY A 632 -27.64 25.51 -0.68
N SER A 633 -26.40 25.65 -1.16
CA SER A 633 -26.06 25.94 -2.57
C SER A 633 -25.05 24.98 -3.18
N ASP A 634 -24.59 23.99 -2.42
CA ASP A 634 -23.61 23.00 -2.84
C ASP A 634 -24.00 21.62 -2.30
N TRP A 635 -23.20 20.60 -2.62
CA TRP A 635 -23.41 19.23 -2.19
C TRP A 635 -22.37 18.79 -1.15
N ASN A 636 -21.71 19.73 -0.47
CA ASN A 636 -20.74 19.39 0.56
C ASN A 636 -21.45 18.75 1.75
N VAL A 637 -20.85 17.68 2.28
CA VAL A 637 -21.35 17.02 3.50
C VAL A 637 -21.11 17.95 4.68
N TYR A 638 -22.18 18.21 5.40
CA TYR A 638 -22.16 18.92 6.66
C TYR A 638 -22.53 17.96 7.79
N THR A 639 -21.78 18.00 8.88
CA THR A 639 -22.09 17.25 10.10
C THR A 639 -22.39 18.26 11.19
N THR A 640 -23.54 18.13 11.85
CA THR A 640 -23.95 19.02 12.93
C THR A 640 -22.96 18.96 14.10
N GLU A 641 -22.97 19.97 14.95
CA GLU A 641 -22.49 19.81 16.33
C GLU A 641 -23.29 18.73 17.08
N ASP A 642 -22.82 18.36 18.28
CA ASP A 642 -23.56 17.46 19.16
C ASP A 642 -24.79 18.20 19.71
N LEU A 643 -25.97 17.90 19.15
CA LEU A 643 -27.24 18.52 19.52
C LEU A 643 -27.79 17.86 20.79
N PRO A 644 -28.03 18.59 21.88
CA PRO A 644 -28.52 17.99 23.11
C PRO A 644 -29.93 17.45 22.95
N ILE A 645 -30.14 16.20 23.34
CA ILE A 645 -31.50 15.65 23.49
C ILE A 645 -32.17 16.37 24.69
N PRO A 646 -33.42 16.85 24.56
CA PRO A 646 -34.11 17.57 25.62
C PRO A 646 -34.10 16.82 26.97
N ALA A 647 -33.91 17.57 28.06
CA ALA A 647 -33.71 16.99 29.40
C ALA A 647 -34.88 16.10 29.88
N ASN A 648 -36.10 16.36 29.41
CA ASN A 648 -37.30 15.54 29.65
C ASN A 648 -37.29 14.19 28.91
N MET A 649 -36.38 13.99 27.96
CA MET A 649 -36.23 12.77 27.14
C MET A 649 -34.99 11.93 27.49
N GLN A 650 -34.07 12.47 28.30
CA GLN A 650 -32.92 11.74 28.81
C GLN A 650 -33.36 10.53 29.65
N GLY A 651 -32.73 9.38 29.49
CA GLY A 651 -33.11 8.17 30.23
C GLY A 651 -34.46 7.55 29.80
N LYS A 652 -34.98 7.89 28.61
CA LYS A 652 -36.29 7.43 28.11
C LYS A 652 -36.18 6.78 26.72
N LYS A 653 -37.24 6.09 26.32
CA LYS A 653 -37.41 5.64 24.93
C LYS A 653 -37.86 6.82 24.07
N ILE A 654 -37.15 7.06 22.98
CA ILE A 654 -37.41 8.17 22.06
C ILE A 654 -37.55 7.69 20.63
N ARG A 655 -37.92 8.61 19.74
CA ARG A 655 -37.76 8.49 18.30
C ARG A 655 -37.07 9.73 17.76
N VAL A 656 -36.19 9.53 16.79
CA VAL A 656 -35.59 10.58 15.96
C VAL A 656 -36.35 10.66 14.63
N ALA A 657 -36.56 11.87 14.13
CA ALA A 657 -37.18 12.09 12.84
C ALA A 657 -36.60 13.27 12.05
N PHE A 658 -36.87 13.22 10.74
CA PHE A 658 -36.45 14.19 9.74
C PHE A 658 -37.71 14.70 9.04
N SER A 659 -38.03 15.98 9.21
CA SER A 659 -39.20 16.61 8.62
C SER A 659 -38.81 17.46 7.43
N HIS A 660 -39.54 17.32 6.33
CA HIS A 660 -39.39 18.15 5.14
C HIS A 660 -40.74 18.68 4.68
N THR A 661 -40.83 20.01 4.53
CA THR A 661 -42.01 20.72 4.03
C THR A 661 -41.79 21.13 2.59
N SER A 662 -42.65 20.58 1.72
CA SER A 662 -42.71 20.92 0.30
C SER A 662 -43.70 22.05 0.03
N ARG A 663 -43.36 22.94 -0.91
CA ARG A 663 -44.14 24.11 -1.31
C ARG A 663 -44.25 24.20 -2.83
N GLU A 664 -45.21 24.99 -3.29
CA GLU A 664 -45.47 25.19 -4.72
C GLU A 664 -44.26 25.85 -5.41
N GLY A 665 -43.86 25.32 -6.58
CA GLY A 665 -42.75 25.82 -7.38
C GLY A 665 -41.40 25.13 -7.13
N SER A 666 -40.82 25.23 -5.93
CA SER A 666 -39.49 24.68 -5.64
C SER A 666 -39.35 24.30 -4.17
N THR A 667 -38.57 23.26 -3.88
CA THR A 667 -38.26 22.83 -2.51
C THR A 667 -36.76 22.53 -2.36
N PRO A 668 -36.21 22.57 -1.14
CA PRO A 668 -34.83 22.14 -0.89
C PRO A 668 -34.66 20.66 -1.22
N VAL A 669 -33.53 20.30 -1.84
CA VAL A 669 -33.14 18.90 -1.96
C VAL A 669 -32.24 18.56 -0.78
N TRP A 670 -32.64 17.58 0.01
CA TRP A 670 -31.95 17.17 1.23
C TRP A 670 -31.51 15.72 1.12
N GLN A 671 -30.24 15.44 1.44
CA GLN A 671 -29.69 14.08 1.51
C GLN A 671 -29.17 13.85 2.94
N ILE A 672 -29.59 12.76 3.56
CA ILE A 672 -29.19 12.36 4.92
C ILE A 672 -28.31 11.13 4.78
N LEU A 673 -27.11 11.20 5.35
CA LEU A 673 -26.09 10.15 5.26
C LEU A 673 -26.06 9.32 6.54
N SER A 674 -26.04 9.96 7.70
CA SER A 674 -26.04 9.25 8.99
C SER A 674 -26.64 10.06 10.13
N ALA A 675 -27.06 9.36 11.18
CA ALA A 675 -27.54 9.94 12.43
C ALA A 675 -27.04 9.11 13.61
N ASN A 676 -26.48 9.78 14.62
CA ASN A 676 -25.74 9.13 15.69
C ASN A 676 -26.07 9.74 17.05
N ILE A 677 -26.42 8.93 18.05
CA ILE A 677 -26.64 9.37 19.43
C ILE A 677 -25.49 8.91 20.32
N LYS A 678 -24.86 9.86 21.02
CA LYS A 678 -23.78 9.67 21.99
C LYS A 678 -24.29 10.02 23.40
N ASP A 679 -23.66 9.51 24.45
CA ASP A 679 -23.85 10.01 25.82
C ASP A 679 -22.62 10.81 26.28
N GLN A 680 -22.78 12.11 26.48
CA GLN A 680 -21.70 13.02 26.89
C GLN A 680 -21.24 12.77 28.32
N SER A 681 -22.07 12.16 29.17
CA SER A 681 -21.69 11.85 30.56
C SER A 681 -20.63 10.75 30.65
N LEU A 682 -20.33 10.10 29.53
CA LEU A 682 -19.29 9.10 29.36
C LEU A 682 -17.97 9.70 28.85
N ILE A 683 -17.91 11.02 28.66
CA ILE A 683 -16.73 11.80 28.23
C ILE A 683 -16.24 12.57 29.47
N GLY A 684 -15.09 12.18 30.04
CA GLY A 684 -14.56 12.79 31.28
C GLY A 684 -14.15 14.26 31.15
N GLU A 685 -14.27 15.03 32.24
CA GLU A 685 -13.74 16.40 32.39
C GLU A 685 -12.21 16.50 32.28
#